data_AF-A0A4Y7PHA6-F1
#
_entry.id   AF-A0A4Y7PHA6-F1
#
_cell.length_a   1.000
_cell.length_b   1.000
_cell.length_c   1.000
_cell.angle_alpha   90.00
_cell.angle_beta   90.00
_cell.angle_gamma   90.00
#
_symmetry.space_group_name_H-M   'P 1'
#
loop_
_entity.id
_entity.type
_entity.pdbx_description
1 polymer ?
#
loop_
_entity_poly.entity_id
_entity_poly.type
_entity_poly.pdbx_seq_one_letter_code
_entity_poly.pdbx_strand_id
1 'polypeptide(L)'
;MAAPSETFIPKLWINCGKKFSKLDLPDHVEREWDRLLAIPTAYQDAITNRHLTVSTLLQHTSLPCLDNAAVKINTNECFSKDPPSLPIHPQFLKRSIPPHPFLLSLLRVAGQAWLDGNQSVIDWRFNERLPFWVLTYWRDLARTVEARRDWIKADEFLKELANGSGPHPEKVHEFRDIFHSIGWGVPMRGAGEFLEMQDLVALVTGRWLKNEIHYSIYMEVMNLLRKLTSDSNAYPSRRFRSLECLGSDLASGRTRVLIFPVFVHENHWAVFSVNAEEETIRYSDSLDSSPQPNDLVVIKRWLAHHGFNNLHEGEPLAHAHQTDGFSCGPITANTIKHAVFGAPLWTLANREIYRLDLATKLIDSHLDSSDNDLTFNESKARSYPVSPPRNAPPLAVTTILSPSPPPIATDTGVRPKVDPNSTQTASSKEKIKIDLRSEPNAGGLFKHFNRLSREEWTEWEAKRDARAREEAKLQQEDRESLKEQRALDEILQKEQVRAGNRERKRCERERKKEARNIRSTSLGLHDSLSSTPTLSMSIAEVTRPKRSIIANLPTDAKGRGRKRKRDHENAVRVNWQLPLTWAMILEARVRVRGWSPREITNQAKRMSPAVFSGLNEQVLGRWIQREPVKGETGPLPRWKKKVLDRAEAGIEPGGQFTRTGVLADYPELIATILRHFENLREAGISISVVTARGIIIAMIEHHAPEVFTRVAKDGSVFRCCDSWVKKFLRANLRWVMRSSTRAAQKIPLNTEEQIRHSFLRHVLTF
;
A
#
# COMPACT_ATOMS: atom_id res chain seq x y z
N MET A 1 12.68 -2.65 31.65
CA MET A 1 13.64 -3.57 31.00
C MET A 1 12.89 -4.35 29.93
N ALA A 2 13.15 -4.07 28.65
CA ALA A 2 12.56 -4.83 27.55
C ALA A 2 12.92 -6.32 27.73
N ALA A 3 11.96 -7.22 27.48
CA ALA A 3 12.28 -8.65 27.45
C ALA A 3 13.43 -8.86 26.44
N PRO A 4 14.45 -9.66 26.78
CA PRO A 4 15.55 -9.92 25.86
C PRO A 4 14.96 -10.42 24.55
N SER A 5 15.24 -9.70 23.45
CA SER A 5 14.73 -10.07 22.13
C SER A 5 15.09 -11.53 21.87
N GLU A 6 14.10 -12.37 21.56
CA GLU A 6 14.35 -13.77 21.25
C GLU A 6 15.47 -13.85 20.19
N THR A 7 16.55 -14.55 20.53
CA THR A 7 17.67 -14.74 19.62
C THR A 7 17.28 -15.80 18.60
N PHE A 8 17.66 -15.61 17.34
CA PHE A 8 17.45 -16.64 16.33
C PHE A 8 18.19 -17.94 16.70
N ILE A 9 17.47 -19.05 16.80
CA ILE A 9 18.03 -20.37 17.10
C ILE A 9 17.94 -21.24 15.82
N PRO A 10 19.04 -21.41 15.07
CA PRO A 10 19.01 -22.10 13.77
C PRO A 10 18.38 -23.50 13.83
N LYS A 11 18.61 -24.26 14.89
CA LYS A 11 18.10 -25.63 15.09
C LYS A 11 16.57 -25.75 15.10
N LEU A 12 15.84 -24.66 15.30
CA LEU A 12 14.37 -24.66 15.31
C LEU A 12 13.74 -24.28 13.96
N TRP A 13 14.54 -23.73 13.05
CA TRP A 13 14.07 -23.09 11.82
C TRP A 13 14.66 -23.70 10.57
N ILE A 14 15.97 -23.94 10.57
CA ILE A 14 16.72 -24.45 9.43
C ILE A 14 16.57 -25.97 9.34
N ASN A 15 16.29 -26.49 8.15
CA ASN A 15 16.01 -27.90 7.86
C ASN A 15 14.82 -28.50 8.67
N CYS A 16 13.90 -27.65 9.15
CA CYS A 16 12.79 -28.08 9.99
C CYS A 16 11.45 -28.22 9.23
N GLY A 17 11.48 -28.19 7.89
CA GLY A 17 10.28 -28.24 7.05
C GLY A 17 9.35 -27.02 7.23
N LYS A 18 9.90 -25.90 7.71
CA LYS A 18 9.16 -24.64 7.89
C LYS A 18 8.97 -23.97 6.53
N LYS A 19 7.84 -23.29 6.37
CA LYS A 19 7.57 -22.48 5.17
C LYS A 19 7.95 -21.04 5.42
N PHE A 20 8.65 -20.44 4.46
CA PHE A 20 8.96 -19.03 4.47
C PHE A 20 7.72 -18.24 4.04
N SER A 21 7.17 -17.43 4.94
CA SER A 21 6.08 -16.49 4.66
C SER A 21 6.39 -15.18 5.36
N LYS A 22 6.77 -14.13 4.61
CA LYS A 22 7.16 -12.85 5.20
C LYS A 22 6.07 -12.25 6.12
N LEU A 23 4.79 -12.58 5.89
CA LEU A 23 3.68 -12.12 6.73
C LEU A 23 3.53 -12.89 8.05
N ASP A 24 4.10 -14.11 8.14
CA ASP A 24 3.92 -15.03 9.27
C ASP A 24 5.24 -15.36 9.99
N LEU A 25 6.38 -14.79 9.56
CA LEU A 25 7.67 -14.99 10.20
C LEU A 25 7.71 -14.27 11.56
N PRO A 26 8.20 -14.93 12.62
CA PRO A 26 8.52 -14.24 13.86
C PRO A 26 9.62 -13.20 13.64
N ASP A 27 9.54 -12.08 14.36
CA ASP A 27 10.45 -10.94 14.21
C ASP A 27 11.94 -11.30 14.29
N HIS A 28 12.33 -12.28 15.12
CA HIS A 28 13.74 -12.69 15.23
C HIS A 28 14.24 -13.48 14.02
N VAL A 29 13.35 -14.19 13.32
CA VAL A 29 13.67 -14.87 12.07
C VAL A 29 13.75 -13.86 10.93
N GLU A 30 12.83 -12.89 10.89
CA GLU A 30 12.88 -11.80 9.91
C GLU A 30 14.16 -10.97 10.06
N ARG A 31 14.53 -10.58 11.29
CA ARG A 31 15.80 -9.86 11.54
C ARG A 31 17.03 -10.63 11.09
N GLU A 32 17.07 -11.94 11.32
CA GLU A 32 18.21 -12.76 10.87
C GLU A 32 18.25 -12.86 9.34
N TRP A 33 17.09 -12.99 8.70
CA TRP A 33 16.99 -12.96 7.25
C TRP A 33 17.46 -11.62 6.66
N ASP A 34 17.01 -10.51 7.23
CA ASP A 34 17.45 -9.16 6.84
C ASP A 34 18.97 -8.99 7.04
N ARG A 35 19.53 -9.55 8.13
CA ARG A 35 20.98 -9.56 8.38
C ARG A 35 21.75 -10.34 7.30
N LEU A 36 21.23 -11.47 6.85
CA LEU A 36 21.84 -12.27 5.77
C LEU A 36 21.79 -11.58 4.41
N LEU A 37 20.77 -10.74 4.18
CA LEU A 37 20.61 -9.94 2.97
C LEU A 37 21.31 -8.57 3.03
N ALA A 38 21.79 -8.15 4.20
CA ALA A 38 22.46 -6.87 4.38
C ALA A 38 23.82 -6.84 3.67
N ILE A 39 23.99 -5.89 2.76
CA ILE A 39 25.22 -5.71 1.98
C ILE A 39 26.32 -5.16 2.91
N PRO A 40 27.49 -5.80 3.01
CA PRO A 40 28.58 -5.28 3.84
C PRO A 40 29.07 -3.92 3.32
N THR A 41 29.47 -3.03 4.23
CA THR A 41 29.89 -1.65 3.90
C THR A 41 30.94 -1.58 2.80
N ALA A 42 31.90 -2.50 2.78
CA ALA A 42 32.95 -2.58 1.76
C ALA A 42 32.44 -2.78 0.32
N TYR A 43 31.18 -3.19 0.14
CA TYR A 43 30.52 -3.38 -1.16
C TYR A 43 29.42 -2.33 -1.41
N GLN A 44 29.06 -1.51 -0.41
CA GLN A 44 28.00 -0.50 -0.56
C GLN A 44 28.44 0.63 -1.48
N ASP A 45 29.71 1.04 -1.44
CA ASP A 45 30.25 2.12 -2.29
C ASP A 45 30.22 1.79 -3.79
N ALA A 46 30.18 0.49 -4.13
CA ALA A 46 30.03 0.05 -5.52
C ALA A 46 28.59 0.24 -6.04
N ILE A 47 27.61 0.44 -5.15
CA ILE A 47 26.24 0.78 -5.51
C ILE A 47 26.13 2.31 -5.41
N THR A 48 25.88 2.97 -6.54
CA THR A 48 25.71 4.42 -6.58
C THR A 48 24.61 4.82 -5.59
N ASN A 49 24.92 5.72 -4.65
CA ASN A 49 23.94 6.20 -3.69
C ASN A 49 22.80 6.91 -4.43
N ARG A 50 21.55 6.56 -4.11
CA ARG A 50 20.33 7.09 -4.76
C ARG A 50 20.14 8.60 -4.58
N HIS A 51 20.75 9.17 -3.55
CA HIS A 51 20.75 10.61 -3.28
C HIS A 51 21.78 11.38 -4.12
N LEU A 52 22.69 10.69 -4.84
CA LEU A 52 23.56 11.38 -5.79
C LEU A 52 22.74 12.00 -6.90
N THR A 53 23.22 13.14 -7.39
CA THR A 53 22.53 13.87 -8.45
C THR A 53 22.52 13.04 -9.75
N VAL A 54 21.53 13.29 -10.60
CA VAL A 54 21.47 12.69 -11.94
C VAL A 54 22.76 12.95 -12.71
N SER A 55 23.31 14.18 -12.64
CA SER A 55 24.59 14.50 -13.28
C SER A 55 25.74 13.59 -12.80
N THR A 56 25.82 13.34 -11.49
CA THR A 56 26.83 12.44 -10.91
C THR A 56 26.64 11.00 -11.39
N LEU A 57 25.40 10.51 -11.47
CA LEU A 57 25.10 9.17 -11.98
C LEU A 57 25.51 9.03 -13.46
N LEU A 58 25.25 10.04 -14.30
CA LEU A 58 25.57 10.01 -15.72
C LEU A 58 27.09 9.96 -15.96
N GLN A 59 27.85 10.70 -15.15
CA GLN A 59 29.33 10.72 -15.18
C GLN A 59 29.96 9.40 -14.69
N HIS A 60 29.20 8.53 -14.03
CA HIS A 60 29.71 7.26 -13.49
C HIS A 60 29.95 6.23 -14.60
N THR A 61 31.18 6.10 -15.09
CA THR A 61 31.52 5.24 -16.24
C THR A 61 31.76 3.76 -15.89
N SER A 62 32.02 3.44 -14.62
CA SER A 62 32.52 2.12 -14.20
C SER A 62 31.46 1.11 -13.71
N LEU A 63 30.19 1.28 -14.10
CA LEU A 63 29.15 0.33 -13.70
C LEU A 63 29.25 -0.98 -14.49
N PRO A 64 29.10 -2.16 -13.85
CA PRO A 64 29.04 -3.43 -14.56
C PRO A 64 27.85 -3.51 -15.52
N CYS A 65 27.98 -4.29 -16.58
CA CYS A 65 26.88 -4.51 -17.52
C CYS A 65 25.84 -5.49 -16.95
N LEU A 66 24.59 -5.31 -17.37
CA LEU A 66 23.56 -6.34 -17.22
C LEU A 66 23.87 -7.47 -18.19
N ASP A 67 23.83 -8.69 -17.68
CA ASP A 67 23.84 -9.90 -18.50
C ASP A 67 22.49 -9.98 -19.23
N ASN A 68 22.56 -10.10 -20.56
CA ASN A 68 21.37 -10.22 -21.42
C ASN A 68 21.12 -11.68 -21.83
N ALA A 69 21.96 -12.63 -21.40
CA ALA A 69 21.79 -14.03 -21.78
C ALA A 69 20.52 -14.62 -21.15
N ALA A 70 19.75 -15.36 -21.95
CA ALA A 70 18.62 -16.12 -21.46
C ALA A 70 19.09 -17.20 -20.47
N VAL A 71 18.68 -17.08 -19.20
CA VAL A 71 19.07 -18.02 -18.14
C VAL A 71 18.13 -19.22 -18.16
N LYS A 72 18.65 -20.40 -18.56
CA LYS A 72 17.91 -21.67 -18.60
C LYS A 72 17.98 -22.49 -17.29
N ILE A 73 18.48 -21.89 -16.22
CA ILE A 73 18.76 -22.57 -14.96
C ILE A 73 17.57 -22.46 -14.02
N ASN A 74 17.22 -23.55 -13.36
CA ASN A 74 16.20 -23.52 -12.32
C ASN A 74 16.71 -22.72 -11.13
N THR A 75 15.98 -21.68 -10.73
CA THR A 75 16.37 -20.83 -9.58
C THR A 75 16.66 -21.63 -8.29
N ASN A 76 16.02 -22.78 -8.06
CA ASN A 76 16.29 -23.60 -6.89
C ASN A 76 17.66 -24.29 -6.93
N GLU A 77 18.21 -24.53 -8.12
CA GLU A 77 19.56 -25.10 -8.30
C GLU A 77 20.66 -24.06 -8.05
N CYS A 78 20.30 -22.78 -7.94
CA CYS A 78 21.24 -21.70 -7.62
C CYS A 78 21.49 -21.55 -6.11
N PHE A 79 21.11 -22.53 -5.28
CA PHE A 79 21.37 -22.51 -3.84
C PHE A 79 22.14 -23.76 -3.44
N SER A 80 23.09 -23.60 -2.51
CA SER A 80 23.90 -24.71 -2.01
C SER A 80 23.80 -24.83 -0.48
N LYS A 81 23.85 -26.07 0.00
CA LYS A 81 24.01 -26.41 1.42
C LYS A 81 25.41 -26.09 1.94
N ASP A 82 26.38 -25.92 1.04
CA ASP A 82 27.74 -25.55 1.41
C ASP A 82 27.85 -24.06 1.74
N PRO A 83 28.77 -23.67 2.65
CA PRO A 83 29.02 -22.28 2.96
C PRO A 83 29.58 -21.50 1.75
N PRO A 84 29.48 -20.15 1.75
CA PRO A 84 30.04 -19.32 0.70
C PRO A 84 31.57 -19.47 0.62
N SER A 85 32.11 -19.40 -0.60
CA SER A 85 33.54 -19.36 -0.88
C SER A 85 34.10 -18.00 -0.40
N LEU A 86 34.70 -17.99 0.78
CA LEU A 86 35.33 -16.79 1.35
C LEU A 86 36.87 -16.89 1.32
N PRO A 87 37.58 -15.77 1.11
CA PRO A 87 37.05 -14.42 0.82
C PRO A 87 36.47 -14.33 -0.60
N ILE A 88 35.49 -13.43 -0.81
CA ILE A 88 34.94 -13.19 -2.16
C ILE A 88 36.04 -12.60 -3.04
N HIS A 89 36.20 -13.16 -4.24
CA HIS A 89 37.24 -12.75 -5.16
C HIS A 89 37.11 -11.25 -5.55
N PRO A 90 38.19 -10.44 -5.58
CA PRO A 90 38.12 -9.00 -5.90
C PRO A 90 37.49 -8.68 -7.27
N GLN A 91 37.60 -9.60 -8.23
CA GLN A 91 36.95 -9.43 -9.54
C GLN A 91 35.42 -9.52 -9.49
N PHE A 92 34.82 -9.94 -8.37
CA PHE A 92 33.38 -10.00 -8.18
C PHE A 92 32.68 -8.68 -8.53
N LEU A 93 33.27 -7.55 -8.11
CA LEU A 93 32.75 -6.20 -8.38
C LEU A 93 32.69 -5.85 -9.87
N LYS A 94 33.50 -6.51 -10.70
CA LYS A 94 33.57 -6.28 -12.16
C LYS A 94 32.71 -7.25 -12.98
N ARG A 95 32.07 -8.23 -12.34
CA ARG A 95 31.26 -9.24 -13.03
C ARG A 95 29.97 -8.62 -13.55
N SER A 96 29.48 -9.14 -14.66
CA SER A 96 28.15 -8.81 -15.15
C SER A 96 27.08 -9.17 -14.12
N ILE A 97 25.98 -8.43 -14.13
CA ILE A 97 24.87 -8.60 -13.20
C ILE A 97 23.84 -9.52 -13.85
N PRO A 98 23.31 -10.56 -13.18
CA PRO A 98 22.27 -11.38 -13.78
C PRO A 98 21.03 -10.58 -14.23
N PRO A 99 20.24 -11.07 -15.20
CA PRO A 99 19.05 -10.36 -15.66
C PRO A 99 18.07 -10.05 -14.52
N HIS A 100 17.48 -8.86 -14.51
CA HIS A 100 16.60 -8.41 -13.43
C HIS A 100 15.43 -9.37 -13.14
N PRO A 101 14.69 -9.91 -14.14
CA PRO A 101 13.61 -10.87 -13.89
C PRO A 101 14.09 -12.16 -13.21
N PHE A 102 15.30 -12.61 -13.54
CA PHE A 102 15.92 -13.78 -12.93
C PHE A 102 16.32 -13.51 -11.47
N LEU A 103 16.90 -12.33 -11.18
CA LEU A 103 17.22 -11.90 -9.81
C LEU A 103 15.98 -11.82 -8.91
N LEU A 104 14.87 -11.29 -9.42
CA LEU A 104 13.60 -11.25 -8.68
C LEU A 104 13.08 -12.66 -8.38
N SER A 105 13.29 -13.60 -9.30
CA SER A 105 12.92 -15.01 -9.10
C SER A 105 13.80 -15.68 -8.05
N LEU A 106 15.12 -15.45 -8.07
CA LEU A 106 16.04 -15.90 -7.02
C LEU A 106 15.65 -15.36 -5.64
N LEU A 107 15.45 -14.04 -5.52
CA LEU A 107 15.05 -13.41 -4.26
C LEU A 107 13.74 -13.98 -3.70
N ARG A 108 12.79 -14.33 -4.57
CA ARG A 108 11.50 -14.91 -4.19
C ARG A 108 11.65 -16.29 -3.53
N VAL A 109 12.59 -17.11 -4.01
CA VAL A 109 12.82 -18.46 -3.47
C VAL A 109 13.90 -18.50 -2.38
N ALA A 110 14.75 -17.48 -2.28
CA ALA A 110 15.91 -17.45 -1.38
C ALA A 110 15.54 -17.65 0.10
N GLY A 111 14.45 -17.06 0.56
CA GLY A 111 13.99 -17.23 1.94
C GLY A 111 13.61 -18.67 2.26
N GLN A 112 12.96 -19.37 1.32
CA GLN A 112 12.64 -20.79 1.48
C GLN A 112 13.92 -21.65 1.40
N ALA A 113 14.80 -21.37 0.43
CA ALA A 113 16.08 -22.06 0.30
C ALA A 113 16.91 -21.98 1.59
N TRP A 114 16.93 -20.82 2.25
CA TRP A 114 17.58 -20.63 3.55
C TRP A 114 16.97 -21.51 4.64
N LEU A 115 15.63 -21.51 4.79
CA LEU A 115 14.95 -22.40 5.75
C LEU A 115 15.15 -23.89 5.42
N ASP A 116 15.38 -24.23 4.16
CA ASP A 116 15.70 -25.59 3.68
C ASP A 116 17.18 -25.96 3.84
N GLY A 117 17.97 -25.14 4.57
CA GLY A 117 19.34 -25.47 4.92
C GLY A 117 20.40 -25.02 3.93
N ASN A 118 20.04 -24.24 2.91
CA ASN A 118 21.04 -23.65 2.02
C ASN A 118 21.76 -22.50 2.73
N GLN A 119 23.08 -22.45 2.56
CA GLN A 119 23.97 -21.49 3.21
C GLN A 119 24.56 -20.48 2.22
N SER A 120 24.47 -20.74 0.92
CA SER A 120 25.01 -19.88 -0.13
C SER A 120 24.17 -19.91 -1.40
N VAL A 121 24.42 -18.93 -2.27
CA VAL A 121 23.89 -18.81 -3.63
C VAL A 121 24.99 -19.16 -4.61
N ILE A 122 24.73 -20.02 -5.60
CA ILE A 122 25.69 -20.38 -6.64
C ILE A 122 25.58 -19.37 -7.79
N ASP A 123 26.66 -18.64 -8.08
CA ASP A 123 26.81 -17.94 -9.35
C ASP A 123 27.19 -18.98 -10.41
N TRP A 124 26.20 -19.47 -11.16
CA TRP A 124 26.37 -20.52 -12.16
C TRP A 124 27.36 -20.18 -13.26
N ARG A 125 27.60 -18.88 -13.50
CA ARG A 125 28.51 -18.42 -14.56
C ARG A 125 29.97 -18.68 -14.19
N PHE A 126 30.26 -18.72 -12.89
CA PHE A 126 31.60 -18.92 -12.35
C PHE A 126 31.71 -20.16 -11.46
N ASN A 127 30.60 -20.88 -11.26
CA ASN A 127 30.45 -21.99 -10.32
C ASN A 127 30.98 -21.66 -8.91
N GLU A 128 30.73 -20.43 -8.44
CA GLU A 128 31.20 -19.93 -7.15
C GLU A 128 30.04 -19.80 -6.17
N ARG A 129 30.27 -20.17 -4.91
CA ARG A 129 29.30 -20.04 -3.83
C ARG A 129 29.45 -18.67 -3.17
N LEU A 130 28.40 -17.87 -3.24
CA LEU A 130 28.35 -16.50 -2.76
C LEU A 130 27.39 -16.38 -1.57
N PRO A 131 27.62 -15.44 -0.63
CA PRO A 131 26.70 -15.20 0.47
C PRO A 131 25.36 -14.60 -0.01
N PHE A 132 24.29 -14.78 0.77
CA PHE A 132 22.94 -14.33 0.40
C PHE A 132 22.83 -12.82 0.09
N TRP A 133 23.62 -11.97 0.76
CA TRP A 133 23.60 -10.51 0.51
C TRP A 133 23.93 -10.14 -0.93
N VAL A 134 24.61 -11.02 -1.69
CA VAL A 134 24.90 -10.79 -3.11
C VAL A 134 23.63 -10.64 -3.93
N LEU A 135 22.52 -11.28 -3.54
CA LEU A 135 21.23 -11.09 -4.22
C LEU A 135 20.71 -9.65 -4.08
N THR A 136 20.85 -9.06 -2.89
CA THR A 136 20.51 -7.65 -2.64
C THR A 136 21.44 -6.74 -3.43
N TYR A 137 22.75 -7.02 -3.40
CA TYR A 137 23.76 -6.26 -4.15
C TYR A 137 23.46 -6.24 -5.66
N TRP A 138 23.25 -7.40 -6.28
CA TRP A 138 22.91 -7.47 -7.70
C TRP A 138 21.58 -6.79 -8.04
N ARG A 139 20.55 -6.93 -7.20
CA ARG A 139 19.28 -6.23 -7.41
C ARG A 139 19.46 -4.72 -7.41
N ASP A 140 20.17 -4.18 -6.42
CA ASP A 140 20.32 -2.74 -6.26
C ASP A 140 21.27 -2.15 -7.32
N LEU A 141 22.30 -2.90 -7.70
CA LEU A 141 23.17 -2.52 -8.80
C LEU A 141 22.47 -2.60 -10.17
N ALA A 142 21.66 -3.64 -10.41
CA ALA A 142 20.86 -3.76 -11.64
C ALA A 142 19.93 -2.54 -11.80
N ARG A 143 19.23 -2.16 -10.72
CA ARG A 143 18.38 -0.96 -10.71
C ARG A 143 19.17 0.31 -11.03
N THR A 144 20.38 0.43 -10.48
CA THR A 144 21.27 1.57 -10.75
C THR A 144 21.67 1.65 -12.22
N VAL A 145 22.01 0.50 -12.83
CA VAL A 145 22.37 0.40 -14.25
C VAL A 145 21.17 0.74 -15.15
N GLU A 146 20.00 0.20 -14.83
CA GLU A 146 18.76 0.51 -15.55
C GLU A 146 18.39 1.99 -15.44
N ALA A 147 18.45 2.55 -14.23
CA ALA A 147 18.23 3.96 -13.99
C ALA A 147 19.18 4.82 -14.80
N ARG A 148 20.49 4.55 -14.75
CA ARG A 148 21.48 5.30 -15.54
C ARG A 148 21.16 5.26 -17.03
N ARG A 149 20.81 4.09 -17.57
CA ARG A 149 20.41 3.94 -18.99
C ARG A 149 19.19 4.78 -19.31
N ASP A 150 18.20 4.83 -18.43
CA ASP A 150 16.99 5.62 -18.61
C ASP A 150 17.29 7.13 -18.53
N TRP A 151 18.10 7.55 -17.54
CA TRP A 151 18.55 8.94 -17.40
C TRP A 151 19.40 9.40 -18.59
N ILE A 152 20.27 8.55 -19.17
CA ILE A 152 21.03 8.87 -20.39
C ILE A 152 20.08 9.19 -21.53
N LYS A 153 19.10 8.31 -21.79
CA LYS A 153 18.12 8.50 -22.87
C LYS A 153 17.27 9.75 -22.66
N ALA A 154 16.94 10.08 -21.41
CA ALA A 154 16.22 11.30 -21.09
C ALA A 154 17.06 12.56 -21.29
N ASP A 155 18.34 12.56 -20.89
CA ASP A 155 19.25 13.67 -21.15
C ASP A 155 19.51 13.86 -22.65
N GLU A 156 19.64 12.77 -23.43
CA GLU A 156 19.72 12.82 -24.89
C GLU A 156 18.46 13.41 -25.51
N PHE A 157 17.28 12.95 -25.11
CA PHE A 157 16.00 13.51 -25.54
C PHE A 157 15.90 15.02 -25.24
N LEU A 158 16.28 15.45 -24.03
CA LEU A 158 16.28 16.87 -23.66
C LEU A 158 17.29 17.68 -24.48
N LYS A 159 18.46 17.13 -24.83
CA LYS A 159 19.42 17.79 -25.74
C LYS A 159 18.84 17.97 -27.13
N GLU A 160 18.21 16.93 -27.67
CA GLU A 160 17.55 17.00 -28.98
C GLU A 160 16.44 18.04 -28.99
N LEU A 161 15.62 18.06 -27.94
CA LEU A 161 14.54 19.02 -27.80
C LEU A 161 15.05 20.46 -27.66
N ALA A 162 16.15 20.69 -26.92
CA ALA A 162 16.77 22.01 -26.78
C ALA A 162 17.42 22.51 -28.08
N ASN A 163 17.96 21.60 -28.90
CA ASN A 163 18.60 21.93 -30.18
C ASN A 163 17.60 22.06 -31.34
N GLY A 164 16.38 21.56 -31.19
CA GLY A 164 15.34 21.62 -32.21
C GLY A 164 14.79 23.03 -32.41
N SER A 165 14.15 23.29 -33.56
CA SER A 165 13.37 24.51 -33.83
C SER A 165 12.02 24.55 -33.09
N GLY A 166 11.90 23.77 -32.01
CA GLY A 166 10.69 23.69 -31.20
C GLY A 166 10.43 24.99 -30.44
N PRO A 167 9.18 25.24 -30.03
CA PRO A 167 8.87 26.36 -29.18
C PRO A 167 9.52 26.14 -27.79
N HIS A 168 10.13 27.20 -27.25
CA HIS A 168 10.65 27.30 -25.87
C HIS A 168 11.94 26.53 -25.51
N PRO A 169 13.06 26.66 -26.25
CA PRO A 169 14.35 26.07 -25.85
C PRO A 169 14.81 26.52 -24.44
N GLU A 170 14.45 27.73 -24.02
CA GLU A 170 14.75 28.27 -22.68
C GLU A 170 14.16 27.41 -21.56
N LYS A 171 12.92 26.93 -21.72
CA LYS A 171 12.27 26.04 -20.73
C LYS A 171 12.93 24.67 -20.68
N VAL A 172 13.41 24.17 -21.81
CA VAL A 172 14.11 22.89 -21.87
C VAL A 172 15.44 22.98 -21.14
N HIS A 173 16.18 24.08 -21.30
CA HIS A 173 17.41 24.35 -20.57
C HIS A 173 17.18 24.46 -19.07
N GLU A 174 16.20 25.27 -18.65
CA GLU A 174 15.81 25.42 -17.24
C GLU A 174 15.44 24.07 -16.61
N PHE A 175 14.56 23.30 -17.27
CA PHE A 175 14.19 21.97 -16.79
C PHE A 175 15.40 21.05 -16.70
N ARG A 176 16.29 21.08 -17.69
CA ARG A 176 17.48 20.23 -17.73
C ARG A 176 18.44 20.55 -16.58
N ASP A 177 18.58 21.81 -16.18
CA ASP A 177 19.39 22.19 -15.02
C ASP A 177 18.82 21.62 -13.71
N ILE A 178 17.50 21.74 -13.52
CA ILE A 178 16.78 21.12 -12.39
C ILE A 178 16.97 19.59 -12.42
N PHE A 179 16.75 18.99 -13.58
CA PHE A 179 16.86 17.56 -13.83
C PHE A 179 18.23 16.99 -13.49
N HIS A 180 19.32 17.74 -13.73
CA HIS A 180 20.68 17.33 -13.38
C HIS A 180 21.01 17.46 -11.88
N SER A 181 20.26 18.29 -11.15
CA SER A 181 20.49 18.60 -9.74
C SER A 181 19.78 17.65 -8.75
N ILE A 182 18.69 17.00 -9.18
CA ILE A 182 17.90 16.11 -8.32
C ILE A 182 18.57 14.75 -8.09
N GLY A 183 18.25 14.11 -6.97
CA GLY A 183 18.72 12.75 -6.65
C GLY A 183 18.08 11.70 -7.57
N TRP A 184 18.88 10.84 -8.19
CA TRP A 184 18.42 10.00 -9.31
C TRP A 184 17.40 8.90 -8.92
N GLY A 185 17.38 8.48 -7.66
CA GLY A 185 16.55 7.37 -7.17
C GLY A 185 15.88 7.65 -5.83
N VAL A 186 15.70 8.93 -5.49
CA VAL A 186 15.08 9.35 -4.23
C VAL A 186 13.56 9.20 -4.34
N PRO A 187 12.86 8.69 -3.30
CA PRO A 187 11.41 8.78 -3.24
C PRO A 187 10.95 10.23 -3.28
N MET A 188 9.99 10.54 -4.14
CA MET A 188 9.37 11.86 -4.19
C MET A 188 8.55 12.09 -2.91
N ARG A 189 8.30 13.37 -2.60
CA ARG A 189 7.53 13.81 -1.43
C ARG A 189 6.32 14.61 -1.92
N GLY A 190 5.33 14.82 -1.07
CA GLY A 190 4.14 15.59 -1.43
C GLY A 190 3.22 14.82 -2.37
N ALA A 191 2.80 15.46 -3.47
CA ALA A 191 1.85 14.89 -4.44
C ALA A 191 2.35 13.59 -5.11
N GLY A 192 3.64 13.28 -4.98
CA GLY A 192 4.28 12.09 -5.55
C GLY A 192 4.81 11.08 -4.53
N GLU A 193 4.33 11.01 -3.28
CA GLU A 193 4.93 10.15 -2.23
C GLU A 193 5.13 8.65 -2.62
N PHE A 194 4.42 8.18 -3.64
CA PHE A 194 4.54 6.81 -4.18
C PHE A 194 5.49 6.67 -5.37
N LEU A 195 6.14 7.77 -5.78
CA LEU A 195 7.03 7.85 -6.92
C LEU A 195 8.49 7.82 -6.49
N GLU A 196 9.34 7.25 -7.33
CA GLU A 196 10.78 7.52 -7.28
C GLU A 196 11.11 8.59 -8.34
N MET A 197 12.14 9.40 -8.13
CA MET A 197 12.57 10.41 -9.12
C MET A 197 12.85 9.80 -10.51
N GLN A 198 13.27 8.54 -10.58
CA GLN A 198 13.44 7.80 -11.83
C GLN A 198 12.16 7.73 -12.66
N ASP A 199 10.99 7.76 -12.04
CA ASP A 199 9.71 7.68 -12.73
C ASP A 199 9.42 8.94 -13.58
N LEU A 200 10.07 10.07 -13.26
CA LEU A 200 10.00 11.29 -14.09
C LEU A 200 10.60 11.08 -15.48
N VAL A 201 11.55 10.14 -15.64
CA VAL A 201 12.11 9.81 -16.96
C VAL A 201 11.02 9.39 -17.92
N ALA A 202 10.06 8.58 -17.48
CA ALA A 202 8.98 8.14 -18.34
C ALA A 202 8.08 9.30 -18.78
N LEU A 203 7.84 10.26 -17.87
CA LEU A 203 7.05 11.46 -18.15
C LEU A 203 7.71 12.36 -19.18
N VAL A 204 9.01 12.56 -19.06
CA VAL A 204 9.79 13.43 -19.95
C VAL A 204 9.99 12.79 -21.32
N THR A 205 10.36 11.50 -21.38
CA THR A 205 10.76 10.82 -22.62
C THR A 205 9.60 10.27 -23.44
N GLY A 206 8.35 10.53 -23.04
CA GLY A 206 7.18 9.96 -23.72
C GLY A 206 7.15 8.45 -23.68
N ARG A 207 7.59 7.84 -22.57
CA ARG A 207 7.32 6.44 -22.33
C ARG A 207 6.02 6.28 -21.58
N TRP A 208 5.53 5.04 -21.59
CA TRP A 208 4.40 4.69 -20.74
C TRP A 208 4.76 4.97 -19.28
N LEU A 209 3.99 5.87 -18.68
CA LEU A 209 4.08 6.14 -17.26
C LEU A 209 3.71 4.85 -16.51
N LYS A 210 4.59 4.38 -15.61
CA LYS A 210 4.28 3.19 -14.80
C LYS A 210 2.98 3.41 -14.03
N ASN A 211 2.30 2.32 -13.70
CA ASN A 211 1.05 2.40 -12.96
C ASN A 211 1.22 3.18 -11.65
N GLU A 212 2.38 3.11 -10.98
CA GLU A 212 2.69 3.87 -9.76
C GLU A 212 2.56 5.40 -9.93
N ILE A 213 2.90 5.94 -11.10
CA ILE A 213 2.83 7.37 -11.39
C ILE A 213 1.40 7.84 -11.42
N HIS A 214 0.57 7.14 -12.18
CA HIS A 214 -0.84 7.43 -12.21
C HIS A 214 -1.53 7.10 -10.87
N TYR A 215 -1.01 6.11 -10.14
CA TYR A 215 -1.53 5.74 -8.84
C TYR A 215 -1.34 6.86 -7.80
N SER A 216 -0.18 7.52 -7.78
CA SER A 216 0.05 8.64 -6.84
C SER A 216 -0.94 9.79 -7.01
N ILE A 217 -1.34 10.08 -8.26
CA ILE A 217 -2.20 11.22 -8.55
C ILE A 217 -3.70 10.89 -8.29
N TYR A 218 -4.13 9.61 -8.39
CA TYR A 218 -5.57 9.31 -8.55
C TYR A 218 -6.13 8.09 -7.79
N MET A 219 -5.35 7.45 -6.91
CA MET A 219 -5.67 6.10 -6.38
C MET A 219 -6.92 5.93 -5.54
N GLU A 220 -7.41 6.95 -4.84
CA GLU A 220 -8.42 6.71 -3.81
C GLU A 220 -9.83 6.46 -4.38
N VAL A 221 -10.14 6.99 -5.57
CA VAL A 221 -11.48 6.87 -6.17
C VAL A 221 -11.65 5.52 -6.90
N MET A 222 -10.65 5.09 -7.67
CA MET A 222 -10.79 3.96 -8.62
C MET A 222 -10.65 2.56 -8.03
N ASN A 223 -9.69 2.36 -7.11
CA ASN A 223 -9.57 1.11 -6.35
C ASN A 223 -10.80 0.80 -5.49
N LEU A 224 -11.63 1.82 -5.32
CA LEU A 224 -12.78 1.89 -4.45
C LEU A 224 -14.07 1.63 -5.25
N LEU A 225 -14.16 2.16 -6.48
CA LEU A 225 -15.19 1.80 -7.46
C LEU A 225 -15.09 0.34 -7.93
N ARG A 226 -13.89 -0.19 -8.25
CA ARG A 226 -13.72 -1.59 -8.69
C ARG A 226 -14.17 -2.64 -7.66
N LYS A 227 -14.19 -2.32 -6.36
CA LYS A 227 -14.66 -3.26 -5.31
C LYS A 227 -16.18 -3.29 -5.16
N LEU A 228 -16.90 -2.32 -5.74
CA LEU A 228 -18.37 -2.25 -5.72
C LEU A 228 -19.03 -3.17 -6.77
N THR A 229 -18.27 -3.73 -7.71
CA THR A 229 -18.76 -4.67 -8.74
C THR A 229 -19.06 -6.07 -8.19
N SER A 230 -18.44 -6.46 -7.07
CA SER A 230 -18.60 -7.80 -6.47
C SER A 230 -19.88 -7.92 -5.62
N ASP A 231 -21.01 -8.09 -6.31
CA ASP A 231 -22.24 -8.83 -5.95
C ASP A 231 -22.94 -8.62 -4.57
N SER A 232 -22.66 -7.52 -3.89
CA SER A 232 -23.38 -7.13 -2.68
C SER A 232 -24.16 -5.84 -2.94
N ASN A 233 -25.49 -5.92 -3.02
CA ASN A 233 -26.41 -4.76 -2.99
C ASN A 233 -26.22 -3.84 -1.75
N ALA A 234 -25.37 -4.23 -0.80
CA ALA A 234 -24.99 -3.38 0.32
C ALA A 234 -23.65 -2.69 0.04
N TYR A 235 -23.72 -1.38 -0.22
CA TYR A 235 -22.59 -0.44 -0.19
C TYR A 235 -21.81 -0.59 1.15
N PRO A 236 -20.55 -1.10 1.16
CA PRO A 236 -19.81 -1.35 2.39
C PRO A 236 -19.25 -0.06 3.03
N SER A 237 -20.12 0.76 3.64
CA SER A 237 -19.82 2.06 4.30
C SER A 237 -18.53 2.14 5.14
N ARG A 238 -18.01 1.04 5.69
CA ARG A 238 -16.82 1.10 6.56
C ARG A 238 -15.48 1.13 5.84
N ARG A 239 -15.38 0.54 4.66
CA ARG A 239 -14.11 0.50 3.91
C ARG A 239 -13.99 1.64 2.91
N PHE A 240 -15.08 2.37 2.68
CA PHE A 240 -15.22 3.28 1.55
C PHE A 240 -15.67 4.69 1.93
N ARG A 241 -15.19 5.16 3.08
CA ARG A 241 -15.67 6.39 3.70
C ARG A 241 -15.39 7.63 2.84
N SER A 242 -14.26 7.69 2.14
CA SER A 242 -13.92 8.81 1.25
C SER A 242 -14.89 8.93 0.07
N LEU A 243 -15.19 7.85 -0.65
CA LEU A 243 -16.24 7.87 -1.69
C LEU A 243 -17.63 8.18 -1.14
N GLU A 244 -17.98 7.66 0.04
CA GLU A 244 -19.26 7.97 0.68
C GLU A 244 -19.39 9.47 0.98
N CYS A 245 -18.29 10.08 1.45
CA CYS A 245 -18.21 11.53 1.67
C CYS A 245 -18.35 12.31 0.35
N LEU A 246 -17.62 11.93 -0.71
CA LEU A 246 -17.71 12.59 -2.02
C LEU A 246 -19.14 12.55 -2.58
N GLY A 247 -19.79 11.37 -2.56
CA GLY A 247 -21.16 11.23 -3.02
C GLY A 247 -22.16 12.00 -2.15
N SER A 248 -21.94 12.04 -0.83
CA SER A 248 -22.76 12.84 0.10
C SER A 248 -22.58 14.34 -0.10
N ASP A 249 -21.38 14.78 -0.50
CA ASP A 249 -21.07 16.18 -0.76
C ASP A 249 -21.69 16.64 -2.09
N LEU A 250 -21.64 15.79 -3.13
CA LEU A 250 -22.43 15.94 -4.36
C LEU A 250 -23.92 16.08 -4.05
N ALA A 251 -24.49 15.11 -3.31
CA ALA A 251 -25.92 15.10 -2.99
C ALA A 251 -26.38 16.29 -2.13
N SER A 252 -25.47 16.91 -1.38
CA SER A 252 -25.77 18.10 -0.57
C SER A 252 -25.55 19.42 -1.32
N GLY A 253 -25.06 19.39 -2.56
CA GLY A 253 -24.69 20.59 -3.32
C GLY A 253 -23.41 21.27 -2.83
N ARG A 254 -22.66 20.68 -1.89
CA ARG A 254 -21.35 21.19 -1.46
C ARG A 254 -20.34 21.05 -2.60
N THR A 255 -20.43 19.95 -3.33
CA THR A 255 -19.67 19.72 -4.56
C THR A 255 -20.66 19.77 -5.72
N ARG A 256 -20.45 20.67 -6.67
CA ARG A 256 -21.30 20.78 -7.87
C ARG A 256 -20.83 19.85 -8.98
N VAL A 257 -19.52 19.80 -9.17
CA VAL A 257 -18.87 19.01 -10.21
C VAL A 257 -17.81 18.14 -9.58
N LEU A 258 -17.82 16.85 -9.91
CA LEU A 258 -16.79 15.89 -9.55
C LEU A 258 -16.11 15.39 -10.83
N ILE A 259 -14.82 15.68 -10.98
CA ILE A 259 -14.01 15.23 -12.11
C ILE A 259 -12.94 14.27 -11.58
N PHE A 260 -12.80 13.10 -12.19
CA PHE A 260 -11.81 12.10 -11.78
C PHE A 260 -11.39 11.26 -12.97
N PRO A 261 -10.13 10.80 -13.01
CA PRO A 261 -9.69 9.93 -14.07
C PRO A 261 -9.98 8.46 -13.77
N VAL A 262 -9.98 7.67 -14.83
CA VAL A 262 -10.25 6.23 -14.80
C VAL A 262 -9.21 5.46 -15.59
N PHE A 263 -8.79 4.31 -15.05
CA PHE A 263 -7.84 3.42 -15.70
C PHE A 263 -8.58 2.28 -16.40
N VAL A 264 -8.77 2.46 -17.70
CA VAL A 264 -9.51 1.58 -18.61
C VAL A 264 -8.60 0.43 -19.05
N HIS A 265 -9.09 -0.82 -18.96
CA HIS A 265 -8.39 -2.05 -19.37
C HIS A 265 -6.96 -2.25 -18.84
N GLU A 266 -6.63 -1.61 -17.73
CA GLU A 266 -5.26 -1.59 -17.17
C GLU A 266 -4.19 -1.10 -18.16
N ASN A 267 -4.60 -0.29 -19.15
CA ASN A 267 -3.69 0.21 -20.18
C ASN A 267 -4.02 1.58 -20.75
N HIS A 268 -5.09 2.24 -20.29
CA HIS A 268 -5.50 3.51 -20.85
C HIS A 268 -6.13 4.42 -19.79
N TRP A 269 -5.94 5.73 -19.92
CA TRP A 269 -6.49 6.72 -19.01
C TRP A 269 -7.53 7.58 -19.70
N ALA A 270 -8.67 7.75 -19.05
CA ALA A 270 -9.76 8.61 -19.47
C ALA A 270 -10.29 9.42 -18.27
N VAL A 271 -11.27 10.29 -18.51
CA VAL A 271 -11.86 11.18 -17.48
C VAL A 271 -13.37 10.95 -17.40
N PHE A 272 -13.88 10.83 -16.18
CA PHE A 272 -15.30 11.03 -15.90
C PHE A 272 -15.52 12.40 -15.24
N SER A 273 -16.62 13.04 -15.60
CA SER A 273 -17.14 14.21 -14.92
C SER A 273 -18.61 14.00 -14.57
N VAL A 274 -18.96 14.28 -13.32
CA VAL A 274 -20.33 14.22 -12.82
C VAL A 274 -20.71 15.64 -12.40
N ASN A 275 -21.68 16.22 -13.09
CA ASN A 275 -22.26 17.51 -12.73
C ASN A 275 -23.61 17.27 -12.05
N ALA A 276 -23.68 17.56 -10.75
CA ALA A 276 -24.87 17.37 -9.94
C ALA A 276 -25.97 18.40 -10.26
N GLU A 277 -25.62 19.60 -10.71
CA GLU A 277 -26.59 20.66 -11.04
C GLU A 277 -27.26 20.41 -12.39
N GLU A 278 -26.48 19.97 -13.38
CA GLU A 278 -27.00 19.62 -14.71
C GLU A 278 -27.57 18.20 -14.76
N GLU A 279 -27.40 17.41 -13.71
CA GLU A 279 -27.66 15.96 -13.71
C GLU A 279 -27.01 15.23 -14.91
N THR A 280 -25.78 15.63 -15.26
CA THR A 280 -25.01 15.01 -16.35
C THR A 280 -23.87 14.14 -15.85
N ILE A 281 -23.62 13.04 -16.56
CA ILE A 281 -22.36 12.29 -16.50
C ILE A 281 -21.68 12.39 -17.88
N ARG A 282 -20.43 12.83 -17.89
CA ARG A 282 -19.63 13.01 -19.10
C ARG A 282 -18.42 12.08 -19.04
N TYR A 283 -18.07 11.49 -20.17
CA TYR A 283 -16.88 10.67 -20.34
C TYR A 283 -16.03 11.28 -21.44
N SER A 284 -14.74 11.49 -21.17
CA SER A 284 -13.77 12.01 -22.12
C SER A 284 -12.59 11.08 -22.21
N ASP A 285 -12.26 10.69 -23.42
CA ASP A 285 -11.24 9.71 -23.71
C ASP A 285 -10.40 10.23 -24.85
N SER A 286 -9.08 10.36 -24.66
CA SER A 286 -8.19 10.91 -25.66
C SER A 286 -8.10 10.07 -26.94
N LEU A 287 -8.62 8.84 -26.95
CA LEU A 287 -8.73 7.98 -28.13
C LEU A 287 -10.16 7.95 -28.71
N ASP A 288 -11.05 8.85 -28.25
CA ASP A 288 -12.47 8.92 -28.63
C ASP A 288 -13.20 7.57 -28.46
N SER A 289 -12.73 6.74 -27.53
CA SER A 289 -13.37 5.48 -27.21
C SER A 289 -14.61 5.72 -26.35
N SER A 290 -15.58 4.81 -26.41
CA SER A 290 -16.73 4.84 -25.52
C SER A 290 -16.37 4.27 -24.13
N PRO A 291 -17.04 4.73 -23.05
CA PRO A 291 -16.79 4.18 -21.72
C PRO A 291 -17.15 2.69 -21.70
N GLN A 292 -16.40 1.89 -20.96
CA GLN A 292 -16.76 0.50 -20.77
C GLN A 292 -18.11 0.41 -20.06
N PRO A 293 -19.07 -0.39 -20.55
CA PRO A 293 -20.41 -0.47 -19.96
C PRO A 293 -20.39 -0.78 -18.46
N ASN A 294 -19.45 -1.62 -18.02
CA ASN A 294 -19.29 -1.97 -16.62
C ASN A 294 -18.85 -0.79 -15.74
N ASP A 295 -17.91 0.04 -16.22
CA ASP A 295 -17.44 1.20 -15.46
C ASP A 295 -18.57 2.21 -15.27
N LEU A 296 -19.32 2.48 -16.35
CA LEU A 296 -20.47 3.37 -16.31
C LEU A 296 -21.59 2.85 -15.38
N VAL A 297 -21.89 1.55 -15.43
CA VAL A 297 -22.88 0.91 -14.54
C VAL A 297 -22.46 1.04 -13.07
N VAL A 298 -21.19 0.87 -12.76
CA VAL A 298 -20.67 0.99 -11.38
C VAL A 298 -20.78 2.43 -10.89
N ILE A 299 -20.39 3.40 -11.72
CA ILE A 299 -20.47 4.82 -11.38
C ILE A 299 -21.93 5.25 -11.21
N LYS A 300 -22.82 4.92 -12.16
CA LYS A 300 -24.26 5.22 -12.06
C LYS A 300 -24.88 4.55 -10.82
N ARG A 301 -24.51 3.31 -10.49
CA ARG A 301 -24.98 2.63 -9.26
C ARG A 301 -24.51 3.34 -8.00
N TRP A 302 -23.25 3.79 -7.96
CA TRP A 302 -22.72 4.57 -6.83
C TRP A 302 -23.46 5.91 -6.71
N LEU A 303 -23.67 6.63 -7.81
CA LEU A 303 -24.38 7.91 -7.82
C LEU A 303 -25.86 7.77 -7.43
N ALA A 304 -26.53 6.72 -7.88
CA ALA A 304 -27.90 6.38 -7.47
C ALA A 304 -28.01 6.17 -5.94
N HIS A 305 -26.98 5.59 -5.31
CA HIS A 305 -26.92 5.46 -3.84
C HIS A 305 -26.98 6.82 -3.12
N HIS A 306 -26.54 7.88 -3.80
CA HIS A 306 -26.52 9.25 -3.30
C HIS A 306 -27.69 10.10 -3.84
N GLY A 307 -28.70 9.49 -4.48
CA GLY A 307 -29.92 10.16 -4.93
C GLY A 307 -29.94 10.53 -6.42
N PHE A 308 -28.84 10.30 -7.15
CA PHE A 308 -28.73 10.63 -8.58
C PHE A 308 -29.18 9.44 -9.45
N ASN A 309 -30.49 9.24 -9.59
CA ASN A 309 -31.04 8.11 -10.34
C ASN A 309 -31.16 8.35 -11.85
N ASN A 310 -31.21 9.62 -12.26
CA ASN A 310 -31.58 10.02 -13.63
C ASN A 310 -30.47 10.81 -14.34
N LEU A 311 -29.20 10.53 -14.03
CA LEU A 311 -28.10 11.18 -14.72
C LEU A 311 -28.12 10.82 -16.20
N HIS A 312 -28.22 11.82 -17.06
CA HIS A 312 -28.11 11.63 -18.50
C HIS A 312 -26.65 11.76 -18.95
N GLU A 313 -26.31 11.07 -20.03
CA GLU A 313 -24.99 11.20 -20.63
C GLU A 313 -24.90 12.54 -21.33
N GLY A 314 -23.95 13.37 -20.90
CA GLY A 314 -23.66 14.66 -21.52
C GLY A 314 -22.51 14.55 -22.53
N GLU A 315 -22.33 15.61 -23.31
CA GLU A 315 -21.20 15.71 -24.23
C GLU A 315 -19.85 15.54 -23.49
N PRO A 316 -18.85 14.88 -24.11
CA PRO A 316 -17.51 14.79 -23.56
C PRO A 316 -16.97 16.18 -23.15
N LEU A 317 -16.21 16.25 -22.05
CA LEU A 317 -15.38 17.41 -21.77
C LEU A 317 -14.45 17.66 -22.96
N ALA A 318 -14.17 18.92 -23.25
CA ALA A 318 -13.16 19.30 -24.23
C ALA A 318 -11.81 18.70 -23.81
N HIS A 319 -11.20 17.94 -24.72
CA HIS A 319 -9.98 17.18 -24.48
C HIS A 319 -9.14 17.14 -25.77
N ALA A 320 -7.87 16.75 -25.63
CA ALA A 320 -6.98 16.57 -26.77
C ALA A 320 -7.08 15.15 -27.34
N HIS A 321 -6.94 15.03 -28.66
CA HIS A 321 -6.84 13.73 -29.32
C HIS A 321 -5.42 13.17 -29.19
N GLN A 322 -5.31 11.94 -28.71
CA GLN A 322 -4.06 11.21 -28.57
C GLN A 322 -3.71 10.53 -29.88
N THR A 323 -2.48 10.72 -30.34
CA THR A 323 -1.97 10.11 -31.58
C THR A 323 -0.84 9.10 -31.34
N ASP A 324 -0.55 8.76 -30.08
CA ASP A 324 0.52 7.84 -29.67
C ASP A 324 -0.01 6.80 -28.67
N GLY A 325 0.82 5.84 -28.26
CA GLY A 325 0.41 4.77 -27.33
C GLY A 325 0.52 5.12 -25.84
N PHE A 326 0.94 6.34 -25.47
CA PHE A 326 1.43 6.60 -24.11
C PHE A 326 1.07 7.97 -23.51
N SER A 327 0.47 8.88 -24.28
CA SER A 327 0.10 10.22 -23.81
C SER A 327 -1.25 10.28 -23.08
N CYS A 328 -1.96 9.16 -22.90
CA CYS A 328 -3.26 9.13 -22.23
C CYS A 328 -3.23 9.75 -20.82
N GLY A 329 -2.19 9.46 -20.03
CA GLY A 329 -2.02 10.04 -18.68
C GLY A 329 -1.87 11.57 -18.69
N PRO A 330 -0.87 12.14 -19.39
CA PRO A 330 -0.72 13.59 -19.52
C PRO A 330 -1.95 14.30 -20.12
N ILE A 331 -2.60 13.71 -21.13
CA ILE A 331 -3.81 14.28 -21.74
C ILE A 331 -4.99 14.24 -20.76
N THR A 332 -5.14 13.16 -20.00
CA THR A 332 -6.14 13.05 -18.93
C THR A 332 -5.93 14.17 -17.90
N ALA A 333 -4.70 14.39 -17.44
CA ALA A 333 -4.38 15.49 -16.52
C ALA A 333 -4.66 16.87 -17.14
N ASN A 334 -4.32 17.07 -18.42
CA ASN A 334 -4.63 18.31 -19.15
C ASN A 334 -6.13 18.54 -19.30
N THR A 335 -6.91 17.50 -19.59
CA THR A 335 -8.37 17.55 -19.72
C THR A 335 -9.02 18.01 -18.42
N ILE A 336 -8.58 17.45 -17.29
CA ILE A 336 -9.04 17.88 -15.96
C ILE A 336 -8.65 19.33 -15.71
N LYS A 337 -7.39 19.71 -15.99
CA LYS A 337 -6.90 21.07 -15.79
C LYS A 337 -7.64 22.09 -16.66
N HIS A 338 -7.97 21.73 -17.90
CA HIS A 338 -8.76 22.57 -18.80
C HIS A 338 -10.18 22.75 -18.27
N ALA A 339 -10.84 21.65 -17.88
CA ALA A 339 -12.20 21.70 -17.36
C ALA A 339 -12.33 22.52 -16.06
N VAL A 340 -11.31 22.48 -15.20
CA VAL A 340 -11.33 23.19 -13.90
C VAL A 340 -10.82 24.63 -14.01
N PHE A 341 -9.75 24.88 -14.78
CA PHE A 341 -9.02 26.15 -14.77
C PHE A 341 -9.00 26.88 -16.12
N GLY A 342 -9.62 26.33 -17.16
CA GLY A 342 -9.57 26.90 -18.52
C GLY A 342 -8.16 26.86 -19.15
N ALA A 343 -7.26 26.00 -18.66
CA ALA A 343 -5.91 25.88 -19.20
C ALA A 343 -5.94 25.46 -20.68
N PRO A 344 -5.01 25.93 -21.54
CA PRO A 344 -4.97 25.51 -22.94
C PRO A 344 -4.90 23.99 -23.07
N LEU A 345 -5.68 23.46 -24.02
CA LEU A 345 -5.66 22.03 -24.32
C LEU A 345 -4.29 21.61 -24.87
N TRP A 346 -3.94 20.38 -24.54
CA TRP A 346 -2.80 19.69 -25.11
C TRP A 346 -2.92 19.63 -26.63
N THR A 347 -1.81 19.80 -27.32
CA THR A 347 -1.70 19.70 -28.78
C THR A 347 -0.39 19.00 -29.13
N LEU A 348 -0.30 18.50 -30.36
CA LEU A 348 0.97 17.96 -30.86
C LEU A 348 2.12 18.97 -30.81
N ALA A 349 1.83 20.27 -30.96
CA ALA A 349 2.83 21.33 -30.94
C ALA A 349 3.36 21.66 -29.54
N ASN A 350 2.56 21.45 -28.48
CA ASN A 350 2.94 21.81 -27.11
C ASN A 350 3.15 20.61 -26.16
N ARG A 351 3.00 19.37 -26.67
CA ARG A 351 3.01 18.16 -25.84
C ARG A 351 4.26 17.99 -24.98
N GLU A 352 5.44 18.23 -25.56
CA GLU A 352 6.69 18.02 -24.82
C GLU A 352 6.86 19.10 -23.76
N ILE A 353 6.59 20.37 -24.10
CA ILE A 353 6.60 21.48 -23.13
C ILE A 353 5.60 21.23 -22.00
N TYR A 354 4.41 20.71 -22.29
CA TYR A 354 3.44 20.36 -21.25
C TYR A 354 3.98 19.28 -20.30
N ARG A 355 4.68 18.26 -20.82
CA ARG A 355 5.30 17.22 -19.99
C ARG A 355 6.40 17.78 -19.10
N LEU A 356 7.24 18.67 -19.64
CA LEU A 356 8.26 19.36 -18.85
C LEU A 356 7.63 20.22 -17.75
N ASP A 357 6.58 20.99 -18.08
CA ASP A 357 5.85 21.79 -17.09
C ASP A 357 5.22 20.90 -15.99
N LEU A 358 4.72 19.72 -16.34
CA LEU A 358 4.17 18.77 -15.37
C LEU A 358 5.26 18.15 -14.50
N ALA A 359 6.39 17.75 -15.09
CA ALA A 359 7.53 17.20 -14.37
C ALA A 359 8.14 18.23 -13.40
N THR A 360 8.30 19.49 -13.85
CA THR A 360 8.80 20.61 -13.04
C THR A 360 7.94 20.77 -11.78
N LYS A 361 6.61 20.81 -11.92
CA LYS A 361 5.70 20.94 -10.77
C LYS A 361 5.78 19.80 -9.78
N LEU A 362 6.03 18.58 -10.26
CA LEU A 362 6.22 17.42 -9.39
C LEU A 362 7.54 17.53 -8.61
N ILE A 363 8.59 18.05 -9.25
CA ILE A 363 9.88 18.32 -8.60
C ILE A 363 9.73 19.46 -7.57
N ASP A 364 9.10 20.58 -7.94
CA ASP A 364 8.87 21.71 -7.04
C ASP A 364 8.12 21.27 -5.79
N SER A 365 7.03 20.50 -5.96
CA SER A 365 6.26 19.95 -4.83
C SER A 365 7.10 19.05 -3.92
N HIS A 366 8.07 18.29 -4.48
CA HIS A 366 8.99 17.48 -3.69
C HIS A 366 9.97 18.36 -2.89
N LEU A 367 10.51 19.41 -3.50
CA LEU A 367 11.46 20.34 -2.87
C LEU A 367 10.77 21.14 -1.75
N ASP A 368 9.58 21.69 -2.00
CA ASP A 368 8.79 22.44 -1.01
C ASP A 368 8.42 21.58 0.21
N SER A 369 8.20 20.29 0.01
CA SER A 369 7.90 19.34 1.10
C SER A 369 9.11 19.04 1.99
N SER A 370 10.33 19.32 1.52
CA SER A 370 11.57 19.00 2.24
C SER A 370 11.96 20.08 3.25
N ASP A 371 11.70 21.36 2.93
CA ASP A 371 12.05 22.49 3.80
C ASP A 371 11.21 22.51 5.08
N ASN A 372 9.96 22.03 5.01
CA ASN A 372 9.10 21.90 6.19
C ASN A 372 9.58 20.85 7.21
N ASP A 373 10.38 19.88 6.78
CA ASP A 373 10.90 18.80 7.64
C ASP A 373 12.22 19.17 8.34
N LEU A 374 13.00 20.11 7.78
CA LEU A 374 14.32 20.47 8.32
C LEU A 374 14.22 21.17 9.68
N THR A 375 13.12 21.86 9.97
CA THR A 375 12.88 22.45 11.30
C THR A 375 12.50 21.41 12.37
N PHE A 376 12.13 20.18 11.99
CA PHE A 376 11.67 19.16 12.93
C PHE A 376 12.68 18.01 13.15
N ASN A 377 13.62 17.76 12.22
CA ASN A 377 14.47 16.56 12.24
C ASN A 377 15.95 16.74 12.62
N GLU A 378 16.47 17.97 12.81
CA GLU A 378 17.86 18.16 13.28
C GLU A 378 18.13 17.53 14.67
N SER A 379 17.09 17.25 15.46
CA SER A 379 17.23 16.59 16.77
C SER A 379 17.30 15.05 16.71
N LYS A 380 17.16 14.41 15.53
CA LYS A 380 17.13 12.94 15.38
C LYS A 380 18.35 12.30 14.71
N ALA A 381 19.32 13.05 14.22
CA ALA A 381 20.60 12.49 13.78
C ALA A 381 21.57 12.30 14.96
N ARG A 382 21.20 11.47 15.95
CA ARG A 382 22.16 10.94 16.93
C ARG A 382 22.88 9.75 16.32
N SER A 383 24.18 9.95 16.09
CA SER A 383 25.20 8.94 15.83
C SER A 383 25.02 7.68 16.68
N TYR A 384 24.97 6.51 16.03
CA TYR A 384 25.26 5.24 16.70
C TYR A 384 26.75 5.22 17.08
N PRO A 385 27.13 4.95 18.34
CA PRO A 385 28.52 4.75 18.69
C PRO A 385 28.99 3.39 18.15
N VAL A 386 29.70 3.42 17.03
CA VAL A 386 30.54 2.29 16.60
C VAL A 386 31.70 2.23 17.60
N SER A 387 31.72 1.21 18.45
CA SER A 387 32.88 0.92 19.29
C SER A 387 34.02 0.42 18.39
N PRO A 388 35.22 1.04 18.40
CA PRO A 388 36.33 0.57 17.59
C PRO A 388 36.92 -0.73 18.17
N PRO A 389 37.41 -1.66 17.33
CA PRO A 389 38.21 -2.77 17.81
C PRO A 389 39.51 -2.24 18.43
N ARG A 390 39.78 -2.63 19.68
CA ARG A 390 41.06 -2.41 20.34
C ARG A 390 42.14 -3.24 19.65
N ASN A 391 43.26 -2.58 19.34
CA ASN A 391 44.59 -3.10 18.96
C ASN A 391 44.87 -3.21 17.45
N ALA A 392 45.31 -2.08 16.87
CA ALA A 392 46.29 -2.07 15.78
C ALA A 392 47.24 -0.85 15.97
N PRO A 393 48.56 -0.98 15.76
CA PRO A 393 49.54 0.09 16.00
C PRO A 393 49.53 1.15 14.87
N PRO A 394 49.97 2.39 15.16
CA PRO A 394 49.83 3.51 14.22
C PRO A 394 50.93 3.49 13.16
N LEU A 395 50.53 3.57 11.89
CA LEU A 395 51.41 3.96 10.79
C LEU A 395 51.27 5.47 10.56
N ALA A 396 52.41 6.15 10.53
CA ALA A 396 52.54 7.58 10.34
C ALA A 396 52.03 8.02 8.96
N VAL A 397 51.19 9.06 8.93
CA VAL A 397 50.76 9.74 7.71
C VAL A 397 51.32 11.16 7.71
N THR A 398 52.10 11.44 6.68
CA THR A 398 52.73 12.73 6.36
C THR A 398 51.68 13.73 5.89
N THR A 399 51.59 14.86 6.57
CA THR A 399 50.72 15.99 6.23
C THR A 399 51.23 16.72 4.99
N ILE A 400 50.44 16.79 3.92
CA ILE A 400 50.67 17.70 2.78
C ILE A 400 49.56 18.77 2.83
N LEU A 401 49.98 20.02 2.99
CA LEU A 401 49.15 21.23 2.97
C LEU A 401 48.74 21.57 1.53
N SER A 402 47.45 21.80 1.29
CA SER A 402 46.92 22.43 0.07
C SER A 402 46.68 23.93 0.28
N PRO A 403 46.90 24.79 -0.73
CA PRO A 403 46.80 26.23 -0.60
C PRO A 403 45.39 26.78 -0.91
N SER A 404 45.07 27.91 -0.28
CA SER A 404 43.83 28.68 -0.43
C SER A 404 43.69 29.39 -1.79
N PRO A 405 42.46 29.67 -2.26
CA PRO A 405 42.22 30.41 -3.50
C PRO A 405 42.29 31.94 -3.30
N PRO A 406 42.61 32.72 -4.36
CA PRO A 406 42.68 34.18 -4.30
C PRO A 406 41.31 34.86 -4.53
N PRO A 407 41.16 36.15 -4.13
CA PRO A 407 39.91 36.88 -4.23
C PRO A 407 39.69 37.44 -5.64
N ILE A 408 38.44 37.38 -6.14
CA ILE A 408 38.02 37.95 -7.41
C ILE A 408 37.53 39.39 -7.20
N ALA A 409 38.06 40.30 -8.01
CA ALA A 409 37.78 41.73 -8.03
C ALA A 409 36.39 42.04 -8.61
N THR A 410 35.73 43.04 -8.01
CA THR A 410 34.51 43.67 -8.49
C THR A 410 34.81 44.63 -9.64
N ASP A 411 34.17 44.41 -10.79
CA ASP A 411 34.21 45.33 -11.94
C ASP A 411 32.89 46.12 -12.04
N THR A 412 33.04 47.43 -12.15
CA THR A 412 31.97 48.43 -12.21
C THR A 412 31.79 48.89 -13.66
N GLY A 413 30.72 48.45 -14.32
CA GLY A 413 30.43 48.75 -15.73
C GLY A 413 29.06 49.39 -15.98
N VAL A 414 29.06 50.72 -16.07
CA VAL A 414 28.35 51.60 -17.04
C VAL A 414 26.92 51.24 -17.50
N ARG A 415 25.94 52.08 -17.09
CA ARG A 415 24.59 52.22 -17.68
C ARG A 415 24.60 52.99 -19.01
N PRO A 416 23.82 52.60 -20.03
CA PRO A 416 23.49 53.48 -21.14
C PRO A 416 22.27 54.36 -20.82
N LYS A 417 22.37 55.63 -21.23
CA LYS A 417 21.31 56.65 -21.20
C LYS A 417 20.21 56.30 -22.20
N VAL A 418 18.96 56.49 -21.80
CA VAL A 418 17.77 56.44 -22.66
C VAL A 418 17.29 57.87 -22.87
N ASP A 419 17.20 58.30 -24.13
CA ASP A 419 16.59 59.57 -24.55
C ASP A 419 15.06 59.46 -24.58
N PRO A 420 14.32 60.50 -24.13
CA PRO A 420 12.87 60.57 -24.23
C PRO A 420 12.46 61.51 -25.37
N ASN A 421 11.99 60.97 -26.50
CA ASN A 421 11.10 61.69 -27.42
C ASN A 421 10.55 60.73 -28.48
N SER A 422 9.27 60.38 -28.40
CA SER A 422 8.46 60.24 -29.61
C SER A 422 6.97 60.25 -29.28
N THR A 423 6.28 61.02 -30.10
CA THR A 423 4.97 61.62 -29.91
C THR A 423 3.84 60.66 -30.26
N GLN A 424 2.70 60.87 -29.59
CA GLN A 424 1.39 60.30 -29.91
C GLN A 424 1.00 60.52 -31.38
N THR A 425 0.51 59.46 -32.03
CA THR A 425 -0.51 59.59 -33.09
C THR A 425 -1.51 58.44 -32.98
N ALA A 426 -2.78 58.84 -32.92
CA ALA A 426 -3.95 57.97 -32.95
C ALA A 426 -4.10 57.34 -34.35
N SER A 427 -4.49 56.06 -34.41
CA SER A 427 -4.84 55.39 -35.67
C SER A 427 -6.15 54.62 -35.53
N SER A 428 -7.05 54.96 -36.43
CA SER A 428 -8.39 54.45 -36.68
C SER A 428 -8.38 53.00 -37.18
N LYS A 429 -9.33 52.21 -36.69
CA LYS A 429 -9.59 50.83 -37.13
C LYS A 429 -10.20 50.81 -38.53
N GLU A 430 -9.40 50.50 -39.55
CA GLU A 430 -9.88 50.05 -40.86
C GLU A 430 -9.70 48.54 -41.02
N LYS A 431 -10.76 47.86 -41.47
CA LYS A 431 -10.79 46.42 -41.75
C LYS A 431 -10.02 46.13 -43.03
N ILE A 432 -8.83 45.54 -42.91
CA ILE A 432 -8.06 45.02 -44.04
C ILE A 432 -8.73 43.73 -44.56
N LYS A 433 -9.29 43.79 -45.78
CA LYS A 433 -9.64 42.61 -46.56
C LYS A 433 -8.35 42.04 -47.15
N ILE A 434 -7.96 40.84 -46.71
CA ILE A 434 -6.83 40.10 -47.26
C ILE A 434 -7.31 39.35 -48.52
N ASP A 435 -6.82 39.77 -49.68
CA ASP A 435 -6.99 39.06 -50.94
C ASP A 435 -5.92 37.96 -51.05
N LEU A 436 -6.35 36.69 -51.08
CA LEU A 436 -5.49 35.50 -51.06
C LEU A 436 -4.92 35.12 -52.43
N ARG A 437 -5.07 35.96 -53.47
CA ARG A 437 -4.65 35.64 -54.84
C ARG A 437 -3.53 36.50 -55.43
N SER A 438 -3.05 37.53 -54.74
CA SER A 438 -1.88 38.29 -55.21
C SER A 438 -0.57 37.65 -54.73
N GLU A 439 0.37 37.39 -55.65
CA GLU A 439 1.71 36.94 -55.29
C GLU A 439 2.41 37.96 -54.36
N PRO A 440 2.90 37.53 -53.18
CA PRO A 440 3.49 38.44 -52.22
C PRO A 440 4.88 38.87 -52.66
N ASN A 441 5.02 40.18 -52.89
CA ASN A 441 6.30 40.84 -53.02
C ASN A 441 7.15 40.57 -51.76
N ALA A 442 8.37 40.09 -51.98
CA ALA A 442 9.18 39.38 -51.00
C ALA A 442 9.68 40.26 -49.85
N GLY A 443 8.99 40.26 -48.71
CA GLY A 443 9.39 41.00 -47.52
C GLY A 443 8.69 40.57 -46.23
N GLY A 444 8.70 39.27 -45.90
CA GLY A 444 8.06 38.77 -44.67
C GLY A 444 8.69 37.48 -44.15
N LEU A 445 8.36 37.18 -42.89
CA LEU A 445 8.80 36.08 -42.02
C LEU A 445 8.92 34.68 -42.68
N PHE A 446 8.32 34.50 -43.85
CA PHE A 446 8.37 33.28 -44.66
C PHE A 446 9.66 33.12 -45.50
N LYS A 447 10.56 34.12 -45.54
CA LYS A 447 11.84 34.05 -46.27
C LYS A 447 12.82 32.99 -45.73
N HIS A 448 12.59 32.49 -44.51
CA HIS A 448 13.45 31.51 -43.85
C HIS A 448 12.91 30.07 -43.89
N PHE A 449 11.73 29.85 -44.47
CA PHE A 449 11.21 28.50 -44.66
C PHE A 449 11.58 28.03 -46.06
N ASN A 450 12.55 27.12 -46.16
CA ASN A 450 12.80 26.37 -47.38
C ASN A 450 11.50 25.64 -47.74
N ARG A 451 10.85 26.09 -48.83
CA ARG A 451 9.72 25.37 -49.42
C ARG A 451 10.26 24.01 -49.88
N LEU A 452 9.93 22.96 -49.15
CA LEU A 452 10.10 21.60 -49.66
C LEU A 452 9.36 21.52 -51.00
N SER A 453 10.03 21.01 -52.02
CA SER A 453 9.38 20.73 -53.30
C SER A 453 8.28 19.69 -53.08
N ARG A 454 7.29 19.66 -53.98
CA ARG A 454 6.22 18.65 -53.92
C ARG A 454 6.79 17.22 -53.94
N GLU A 455 7.89 17.02 -54.66
CA GLU A 455 8.61 15.75 -54.77
C GLU A 455 9.28 15.38 -53.44
N GLU A 456 9.97 16.32 -52.80
CA GLU A 456 10.58 16.12 -51.48
C GLU A 456 9.52 15.83 -50.39
N TRP A 457 8.36 16.49 -50.47
CA TRP A 457 7.24 16.20 -49.58
C TRP A 457 6.71 14.77 -49.77
N THR A 458 6.50 14.34 -51.01
CA THR A 458 6.05 12.96 -51.29
C THR A 458 7.07 11.91 -50.87
N GLU A 459 8.37 12.16 -51.02
CA GLU A 459 9.41 11.25 -50.53
C GLU A 459 9.45 11.19 -48.99
N TRP A 460 9.28 12.34 -48.33
CA TRP A 460 9.22 12.40 -46.87
C TRP A 460 8.00 11.65 -46.32
N GLU A 461 6.84 11.82 -46.96
CA GLU A 461 5.60 11.12 -46.60
C GLU A 461 5.73 9.60 -46.83
N ALA A 462 6.34 9.18 -47.94
CA ALA A 462 6.64 7.77 -48.18
C ALA A 462 7.61 7.17 -47.14
N LYS A 463 8.66 7.92 -46.73
CA LYS A 463 9.58 7.50 -45.65
C LYS A 463 8.90 7.42 -44.28
N ARG A 464 7.95 8.32 -44.01
CA ARG A 464 7.14 8.28 -42.77
C ARG A 464 6.25 7.05 -42.76
N ASP A 465 5.55 6.77 -43.85
CA ASP A 465 4.66 5.62 -43.97
C ASP A 465 5.43 4.29 -43.92
N ALA A 466 6.65 4.23 -44.49
CA ALA A 466 7.53 3.08 -44.37
C ALA A 466 7.94 2.81 -42.91
N ARG A 467 8.36 3.85 -42.17
CA ARG A 467 8.68 3.73 -40.74
C ARG A 467 7.48 3.31 -39.90
N ALA A 468 6.29 3.86 -40.19
CA ALA A 468 5.06 3.49 -39.50
C ALA A 468 4.69 2.00 -39.73
N ARG A 469 4.93 1.45 -40.94
CA ARG A 469 4.72 0.02 -41.21
C ARG A 469 5.72 -0.88 -40.49
N GLU A 470 6.98 -0.47 -40.43
CA GLU A 470 8.03 -1.20 -39.71
C GLU A 470 7.77 -1.22 -38.20
N GLU A 471 7.40 -0.07 -37.64
CA GLU A 471 7.02 0.03 -36.22
C GLU A 471 5.75 -0.79 -35.92
N ALA A 472 4.73 -0.76 -36.79
CA ALA A 472 3.54 -1.59 -36.64
C ALA A 472 3.86 -3.09 -36.65
N LYS A 473 4.82 -3.52 -37.49
CA LYS A 473 5.30 -4.91 -37.53
C LYS A 473 6.01 -5.28 -36.23
N LEU A 474 6.89 -4.43 -35.73
CA LEU A 474 7.59 -4.66 -34.46
C LEU A 474 6.60 -4.74 -33.28
N GLN A 475 5.60 -3.85 -33.24
CA GLN A 475 4.54 -3.89 -32.23
C GLN A 475 3.67 -5.15 -32.34
N GLN A 476 3.46 -5.69 -33.54
CA GLN A 476 2.76 -6.95 -33.72
C GLN A 476 3.58 -8.14 -33.19
N GLU A 477 4.88 -8.20 -33.49
CA GLU A 477 5.80 -9.22 -32.98
C GLU A 477 5.88 -9.19 -31.44
N ASP A 478 5.96 -8.00 -30.83
CA ASP A 478 5.93 -7.84 -29.37
C ASP A 478 4.61 -8.31 -28.74
N ARG A 479 3.47 -8.01 -29.40
CA ARG A 479 2.14 -8.48 -28.94
C ARG A 479 2.02 -9.99 -29.04
N GLU A 480 2.59 -10.61 -30.06
CA GLU A 480 2.60 -12.07 -30.23
C GLU A 480 3.51 -12.74 -29.18
N SER A 481 4.72 -12.23 -28.98
CA SER A 481 5.64 -12.68 -27.93
C SER A 481 5.02 -12.60 -26.53
N LEU A 482 4.33 -11.50 -26.21
CA LEU A 482 3.63 -11.34 -24.94
C LEU A 482 2.46 -12.31 -24.78
N LYS A 483 1.73 -12.62 -25.86
CA LYS A 483 0.66 -13.63 -25.85
C LYS A 483 1.21 -15.03 -25.59
N GLU A 484 2.34 -15.38 -26.23
CA GLU A 484 3.02 -16.67 -26.02
C GLU A 484 3.51 -16.80 -24.58
N GLN A 485 4.12 -15.76 -24.03
CA GLN A 485 4.59 -15.76 -22.64
C GLN A 485 3.43 -15.94 -21.65
N ARG A 486 2.31 -15.22 -21.85
CA ARG A 486 1.10 -15.39 -21.03
C ARG A 486 0.52 -16.80 -21.13
N ALA A 487 0.50 -17.39 -22.33
CA ALA A 487 0.03 -18.76 -22.53
C ALA A 487 0.92 -19.78 -21.78
N LEU A 488 2.24 -19.58 -21.79
CA LEU A 488 3.19 -20.41 -21.06
C LEU A 488 2.98 -20.31 -19.55
N ASP A 489 2.82 -19.09 -19.03
CA ASP A 489 2.55 -18.84 -17.60
C ASP A 489 1.23 -19.48 -17.15
N GLU A 490 0.18 -19.40 -17.98
CA GLU A 490 -1.11 -20.03 -17.69
C GLU A 490 -1.00 -21.57 -17.62
N ILE A 491 -0.21 -22.19 -18.50
CA ILE A 491 0.08 -23.63 -18.47
C ILE A 491 0.81 -24.00 -17.16
N LEU A 492 1.83 -23.23 -16.79
CA LEU A 492 2.63 -23.43 -15.58
C LEU A 492 1.77 -23.30 -14.31
N GLN A 493 0.89 -22.29 -14.27
CA GLN A 493 -0.05 -22.09 -13.17
C GLN A 493 -1.06 -23.25 -13.06
N LYS A 494 -1.62 -23.71 -14.19
CA LYS A 494 -2.51 -24.88 -14.24
C LYS A 494 -1.81 -26.13 -13.72
N GLU A 495 -0.53 -26.32 -14.05
CA GLU A 495 0.25 -27.46 -13.58
C GLU A 495 0.52 -27.41 -12.07
N GLN A 496 0.88 -26.24 -11.53
CA GLN A 496 1.03 -26.06 -10.08
C GLN A 496 -0.27 -26.36 -9.32
N VAL A 497 -1.42 -25.89 -9.83
CA VAL A 497 -2.74 -26.20 -9.23
C VAL A 497 -3.04 -27.70 -9.29
N ARG A 498 -2.74 -28.36 -10.42
CA ARG A 498 -2.90 -29.82 -10.56
C ARG A 498 -2.00 -30.56 -9.58
N ALA A 499 -0.74 -30.15 -9.41
CA ALA A 499 0.19 -30.73 -8.45
C ALA A 499 -0.32 -30.57 -7.00
N GLY A 500 -0.76 -29.37 -6.60
CA GLY A 500 -1.33 -29.13 -5.28
C GLY A 500 -2.62 -29.91 -5.01
N ASN A 501 -3.44 -30.16 -6.04
CA ASN A 501 -4.64 -30.99 -5.92
C ASN A 501 -4.30 -32.49 -5.81
N ARG A 502 -3.28 -32.96 -6.54
CA ARG A 502 -2.76 -34.34 -6.39
C ARG A 502 -2.26 -34.58 -4.96
N GLU A 503 -1.53 -33.63 -4.40
CA GLU A 503 -1.00 -33.72 -3.04
C GLU A 503 -2.11 -33.72 -1.98
N ARG A 504 -3.09 -32.82 -2.11
CA ARG A 504 -4.28 -32.80 -1.23
C ARG A 504 -5.04 -34.12 -1.25
N LYS A 505 -5.25 -34.71 -2.43
CA LYS A 505 -5.90 -36.02 -2.57
C LYS A 505 -5.07 -37.16 -1.98
N ARG A 506 -3.73 -37.12 -2.09
CA ARG A 506 -2.84 -38.11 -1.46
C ARG A 506 -2.97 -38.05 0.07
N CYS A 507 -2.84 -36.85 0.66
CA CYS A 507 -3.02 -36.62 2.09
C CYS A 507 -4.40 -37.06 2.59
N GLU A 508 -5.47 -36.80 1.82
CA GLU A 508 -6.83 -37.22 2.19
C GLU A 508 -6.98 -38.76 2.17
N ARG A 509 -6.41 -39.43 1.17
CA ARG A 509 -6.42 -40.90 1.08
C ARG A 509 -5.66 -41.54 2.24
N GLU A 510 -4.51 -40.98 2.63
CA GLU A 510 -3.75 -41.43 3.79
C GLU A 510 -4.55 -41.28 5.08
N ARG A 511 -5.15 -40.10 5.31
CA ARG A 511 -6.03 -39.87 6.47
C ARG A 511 -7.23 -40.82 6.49
N LYS A 512 -7.85 -41.09 5.34
CA LYS A 512 -8.98 -42.04 5.23
C LYS A 512 -8.52 -43.48 5.47
N LYS A 513 -7.32 -43.87 5.01
CA LYS A 513 -6.74 -45.19 5.26
C LYS A 513 -6.43 -45.37 6.75
N GLU A 514 -5.85 -44.36 7.39
CA GLU A 514 -5.57 -44.35 8.83
C GLU A 514 -6.87 -44.41 9.65
N ALA A 515 -7.88 -43.60 9.30
CA ALA A 515 -9.18 -43.64 9.95
C ALA A 515 -9.92 -44.98 9.74
N ARG A 516 -9.77 -45.64 8.58
CA ARG A 516 -10.35 -46.98 8.34
C ARG A 516 -9.63 -48.07 9.13
N ASN A 517 -8.30 -48.02 9.23
CA ASN A 517 -7.55 -48.95 10.09
C ASN A 517 -7.92 -48.80 11.56
N ILE A 518 -8.26 -47.58 12.02
CA ILE A 518 -8.72 -47.35 13.39
C ILE A 518 -10.17 -47.84 13.58
N ARG A 519 -11.03 -47.72 12.56
CA ARG A 519 -12.44 -48.15 12.64
C ARG A 519 -12.66 -49.64 12.47
N SER A 520 -11.84 -50.35 11.68
CA SER A 520 -11.98 -51.81 11.52
C SER A 520 -11.62 -52.60 12.78
N THR A 521 -10.97 -51.97 13.77
CA THR A 521 -10.67 -52.58 15.07
C THR A 521 -11.77 -52.35 16.12
N SER A 522 -12.82 -51.59 15.82
CA SER A 522 -13.82 -51.21 16.83
C SER A 522 -15.24 -51.16 16.27
N LEU A 523 -15.95 -52.26 16.54
CA LEU A 523 -17.42 -52.36 16.66
C LEU A 523 -18.23 -52.49 15.36
N GLY A 524 -18.76 -53.70 15.19
CA GLY A 524 -20.06 -53.94 14.57
C GLY A 524 -21.21 -53.87 15.59
N LEU A 525 -22.42 -53.81 15.03
CA LEU A 525 -23.77 -53.98 15.58
C LEU A 525 -24.54 -52.77 16.18
N HIS A 526 -25.67 -52.51 15.49
CA HIS A 526 -26.98 -52.01 15.95
C HIS A 526 -27.04 -50.55 16.49
N ASP A 527 -28.12 -49.77 16.33
CA ASP A 527 -29.47 -49.99 15.81
C ASP A 527 -30.10 -48.65 15.41
N SER A 528 -31.20 -48.78 14.69
CA SER A 528 -32.04 -47.75 14.11
C SER A 528 -33.17 -47.31 15.09
N LEU A 529 -33.72 -46.11 14.81
CA LEU A 529 -35.07 -45.62 15.13
C LEU A 529 -35.40 -45.05 16.54
N SER A 530 -35.76 -43.77 16.59
CA SER A 530 -37.13 -43.27 16.87
C SER A 530 -37.15 -41.77 17.25
N SER A 531 -38.13 -41.03 16.73
CA SER A 531 -38.31 -39.59 16.96
C SER A 531 -39.74 -39.27 17.40
N THR A 532 -39.88 -38.47 18.45
CA THR A 532 -41.13 -37.74 18.78
C THR A 532 -40.80 -36.26 19.07
N PRO A 533 -41.68 -35.30 18.69
CA PRO A 533 -41.37 -33.88 18.74
C PRO A 533 -41.85 -33.26 20.05
N THR A 534 -40.92 -32.83 20.91
CA THR A 534 -41.22 -32.02 22.10
C THR A 534 -40.81 -30.58 21.84
N LEU A 535 -41.67 -29.61 22.16
CA LEU A 535 -41.40 -28.17 22.16
C LEU A 535 -40.17 -27.87 23.04
N SER A 536 -39.00 -27.88 22.41
CA SER A 536 -37.69 -27.77 23.05
C SER A 536 -37.13 -26.38 22.78
N MET A 537 -37.25 -25.46 23.74
CA MET A 537 -36.28 -24.36 23.80
C MET A 537 -34.90 -25.00 23.86
N SER A 538 -34.05 -24.69 22.88
CA SER A 538 -32.70 -25.23 22.83
C SER A 538 -31.99 -24.93 24.15
N ILE A 539 -31.41 -25.93 24.79
CA ILE A 539 -30.59 -25.80 26.01
C ILE A 539 -29.50 -24.73 25.84
N ALA A 540 -29.03 -24.50 24.61
CA ALA A 540 -28.08 -23.45 24.31
C ALA A 540 -28.65 -22.02 24.48
N GLU A 541 -29.97 -21.82 24.31
CA GLU A 541 -30.63 -20.55 24.62
C GLU A 541 -30.85 -20.40 26.13
N VAL A 542 -31.30 -21.46 26.81
CA VAL A 542 -31.51 -21.47 28.27
C VAL A 542 -30.22 -21.15 29.02
N THR A 543 -29.07 -21.64 28.53
CA THR A 543 -27.77 -21.36 29.13
C THR A 543 -27.21 -19.97 28.81
N ARG A 544 -27.96 -19.14 28.08
CA ARG A 544 -27.58 -17.78 27.68
C ARG A 544 -28.75 -16.81 27.89
N PRO A 545 -29.28 -16.66 29.11
CA PRO A 545 -30.50 -15.89 29.35
C PRO A 545 -30.41 -14.44 28.86
N LYS A 546 -29.21 -13.84 28.83
CA LYS A 546 -28.99 -12.51 28.24
C LYS A 546 -29.32 -12.41 26.75
N ARG A 547 -29.19 -13.48 25.97
CA ARG A 547 -29.61 -13.48 24.55
C ARG A 547 -31.12 -13.32 24.44
N SER A 548 -31.88 -14.07 25.23
CA SER A 548 -33.33 -13.94 25.30
C SER A 548 -33.76 -12.54 25.78
N ILE A 549 -33.08 -11.98 26.79
CA ILE A 549 -33.34 -10.61 27.26
C ILE A 549 -33.05 -9.60 26.14
N ILE A 550 -31.92 -9.70 25.43
CA ILE A 550 -31.57 -8.82 24.31
C ILE A 550 -32.51 -9.01 23.10
N ALA A 551 -33.06 -10.21 22.91
CA ALA A 551 -34.04 -10.49 21.87
C ALA A 551 -35.42 -9.92 22.22
N ASN A 552 -35.79 -9.94 23.50
CA ASN A 552 -37.07 -9.45 24.02
C ASN A 552 -37.06 -7.95 24.33
N LEU A 553 -35.91 -7.27 24.26
CA LEU A 553 -35.87 -5.81 24.33
C LEU A 553 -36.66 -5.26 23.13
N PRO A 554 -37.70 -4.42 23.37
CA PRO A 554 -38.57 -3.94 22.30
C PRO A 554 -37.74 -3.29 21.20
N THR A 555 -37.90 -3.79 19.96
CA THR A 555 -37.32 -3.18 18.76
C THR A 555 -37.92 -1.81 18.44
N ASP A 556 -38.95 -1.41 19.20
CA ASP A 556 -39.79 -0.24 18.95
C ASP A 556 -39.26 1.04 19.59
N ALA A 557 -38.00 1.06 20.04
CA ALA A 557 -37.30 2.31 20.35
C ALA A 557 -37.11 3.13 19.06
N LYS A 558 -38.19 3.82 18.63
CA LYS A 558 -38.21 4.82 17.58
C LYS A 558 -37.11 5.84 17.88
N GLY A 559 -35.99 5.75 17.16
CA GLY A 559 -35.14 6.91 16.89
C GLY A 559 -33.63 6.78 17.13
N ARG A 560 -33.08 5.78 17.83
CA ARG A 560 -31.62 5.75 18.08
C ARG A 560 -31.01 4.35 18.05
N GLY A 561 -30.71 3.87 16.84
CA GLY A 561 -29.88 2.68 16.64
C GLY A 561 -30.02 2.08 15.24
N ARG A 562 -28.97 1.43 14.75
CA ARG A 562 -29.01 0.69 13.48
C ARG A 562 -29.95 -0.51 13.65
N LYS A 563 -31.03 -0.59 12.87
CA LYS A 563 -31.93 -1.75 12.84
C LYS A 563 -31.11 -3.04 12.65
N ARG A 564 -31.43 -4.07 13.42
CA ARG A 564 -30.76 -5.39 13.35
C ARG A 564 -31.12 -6.01 11.99
N LYS A 565 -30.11 -6.30 11.14
CA LYS A 565 -30.31 -6.84 9.78
C LYS A 565 -30.53 -8.35 9.72
N ARG A 566 -30.31 -9.05 10.83
CA ARG A 566 -30.49 -10.50 10.93
C ARG A 566 -31.39 -10.77 12.13
N ASP A 567 -32.34 -11.65 11.90
CA ASP A 567 -33.21 -12.17 12.96
C ASP A 567 -32.39 -12.90 14.01
N HIS A 568 -32.99 -13.08 15.18
CA HIS A 568 -32.33 -13.75 16.28
C HIS A 568 -32.24 -15.25 15.99
N GLU A 569 -31.11 -15.71 15.43
CA GLU A 569 -30.84 -17.14 15.29
C GLU A 569 -30.61 -17.77 16.67
N ASN A 570 -31.26 -18.91 16.92
CA ASN A 570 -31.08 -19.72 18.12
C ASN A 570 -29.60 -20.06 18.35
N ALA A 571 -29.18 -20.00 19.61
CA ALA A 571 -27.85 -20.36 20.02
C ALA A 571 -27.62 -21.84 19.73
N VAL A 572 -26.53 -22.14 19.05
CA VAL A 572 -26.14 -23.53 18.73
C VAL A 572 -25.26 -24.13 19.83
N ARG A 573 -24.53 -23.30 20.59
CA ARG A 573 -23.52 -23.76 21.56
C ARG A 573 -23.97 -23.54 23.00
N VAL A 574 -24.07 -24.61 23.77
CA VAL A 574 -24.40 -24.59 25.20
C VAL A 574 -23.24 -23.99 26.01
N ASN A 575 -23.56 -23.12 26.98
CA ASN A 575 -22.60 -22.70 28.00
C ASN A 575 -22.63 -23.67 29.19
N TRP A 576 -21.71 -24.63 29.18
CA TRP A 576 -21.57 -25.64 30.23
C TRP A 576 -20.97 -25.12 31.54
N GLN A 577 -20.43 -23.89 31.54
CA GLN A 577 -19.90 -23.20 32.74
C GLN A 577 -21.00 -22.33 33.41
N LEU A 578 -22.24 -22.48 32.94
CA LEU A 578 -23.48 -22.12 33.62
C LEU A 578 -23.52 -22.48 35.11
N PRO A 579 -23.79 -21.66 36.14
CA PRO A 579 -23.94 -22.18 37.51
C PRO A 579 -24.84 -23.43 37.61
N LEU A 580 -25.96 -23.44 36.87
CA LEU A 580 -26.88 -24.59 36.81
C LEU A 580 -26.25 -25.83 36.17
N THR A 581 -25.70 -25.72 34.95
CA THR A 581 -25.10 -26.85 34.24
C THR A 581 -23.80 -27.32 34.88
N TRP A 582 -23.04 -26.39 35.47
CA TRP A 582 -21.81 -26.64 36.19
C TRP A 582 -22.04 -27.40 37.49
N ALA A 583 -23.06 -27.05 38.28
CA ALA A 583 -23.43 -27.77 39.49
C ALA A 583 -23.72 -29.26 39.20
N MET A 584 -24.45 -29.55 38.12
CA MET A 584 -24.72 -30.92 37.68
C MET A 584 -23.46 -31.66 37.22
N ILE A 585 -22.50 -30.96 36.59
CA ILE A 585 -21.20 -31.55 36.21
C ILE A 585 -20.37 -31.86 37.47
N LEU A 586 -20.41 -30.99 38.49
CA LEU A 586 -19.75 -31.24 39.78
C LEU A 586 -20.34 -32.47 40.47
N GLU A 587 -21.67 -32.59 40.49
CA GLU A 587 -22.36 -33.75 41.04
C GLU A 587 -22.04 -35.04 40.26
N ALA A 588 -22.04 -34.98 38.92
CA ALA A 588 -21.62 -36.09 38.08
C ALA A 588 -20.18 -36.53 38.37
N ARG A 589 -19.28 -35.58 38.66
CA ARG A 589 -17.90 -35.87 39.09
C ARG A 589 -17.85 -36.58 40.43
N VAL A 590 -18.70 -36.22 41.40
CA VAL A 590 -18.74 -36.87 42.72
C VAL A 590 -19.22 -38.33 42.63
N ARG A 591 -20.13 -38.63 41.69
CA ARG A 591 -20.67 -39.99 41.48
C ARG A 591 -19.72 -40.95 40.74
N VAL A 592 -18.61 -40.46 40.22
CA VAL A 592 -17.63 -41.25 39.47
C VAL A 592 -16.38 -41.51 40.32
N ARG A 593 -15.84 -42.73 40.27
CA ARG A 593 -14.57 -43.07 40.93
C ARG A 593 -13.40 -42.53 40.09
N GLY A 594 -12.97 -41.31 40.37
CA GLY A 594 -11.79 -40.70 39.76
C GLY A 594 -12.11 -39.46 38.92
N TRP A 595 -11.24 -39.17 37.93
CA TRP A 595 -11.31 -37.95 37.10
C TRP A 595 -11.31 -38.26 35.60
N SER A 596 -11.86 -39.41 35.20
CA SER A 596 -11.99 -39.75 33.79
C SER A 596 -13.01 -38.82 33.11
N PRO A 597 -12.62 -38.00 32.12
CA PRO A 597 -13.54 -37.09 31.43
C PRO A 597 -14.69 -37.85 30.76
N ARG A 598 -14.42 -39.07 30.28
CA ARG A 598 -15.41 -39.95 29.66
C ARG A 598 -16.46 -40.40 30.67
N GLU A 599 -16.03 -40.86 31.85
CA GLU A 599 -16.97 -41.30 32.89
C GLU A 599 -17.79 -40.15 33.46
N ILE A 600 -17.18 -38.99 33.71
CA ILE A 600 -17.91 -37.78 34.17
C ILE A 600 -18.93 -37.34 33.10
N THR A 601 -18.55 -37.35 31.82
CA THR A 601 -19.47 -37.02 30.72
C THR A 601 -20.62 -38.02 30.63
N ASN A 602 -20.33 -39.32 30.72
CA ASN A 602 -21.35 -40.37 30.69
C ASN A 602 -22.29 -40.25 31.89
N GLN A 603 -21.77 -39.93 33.07
CA GLN A 603 -22.57 -39.74 34.27
C GLN A 603 -23.45 -38.48 34.15
N ALA A 604 -22.92 -37.36 33.65
CA ALA A 604 -23.71 -36.17 33.38
C ALA A 604 -24.83 -36.44 32.36
N LYS A 605 -24.52 -37.18 31.28
CA LYS A 605 -25.51 -37.64 30.29
C LYS A 605 -26.55 -38.58 30.88
N ARG A 606 -26.19 -39.45 31.84
CA ARG A 606 -27.17 -40.29 32.55
C ARG A 606 -28.09 -39.47 33.46
N MET A 607 -27.55 -38.44 34.13
CA MET A 607 -28.32 -37.57 35.01
C MET A 607 -29.32 -36.70 34.24
N SER A 608 -28.93 -36.18 33.08
CA SER A 608 -29.84 -35.42 32.20
C SER A 608 -29.43 -35.57 30.74
N PRO A 609 -29.95 -36.58 30.03
CA PRO A 609 -29.57 -36.87 28.64
C PRO A 609 -29.86 -35.70 27.70
N ALA A 610 -31.00 -35.03 27.91
CA ALA A 610 -31.40 -33.87 27.11
C ALA A 610 -30.36 -32.75 27.24
N VAL A 611 -30.04 -32.32 28.47
CA VAL A 611 -29.12 -31.21 28.76
C VAL A 611 -27.72 -31.49 28.24
N PHE A 612 -27.18 -32.69 28.48
CA PHE A 612 -25.77 -33.01 28.23
C PHE A 612 -25.52 -33.81 26.95
N SER A 613 -26.51 -33.99 26.08
CA SER A 613 -26.38 -34.68 24.79
C SER A 613 -25.15 -34.18 23.98
N GLY A 614 -24.95 -32.87 23.94
CA GLY A 614 -23.82 -32.20 23.26
C GLY A 614 -22.52 -32.09 24.06
N LEU A 615 -22.47 -32.55 25.33
CA LEU A 615 -21.24 -32.52 26.12
C LEU A 615 -20.32 -33.67 25.65
N ASN A 616 -19.07 -33.33 25.36
CA ASN A 616 -18.05 -34.27 24.89
C ASN A 616 -16.92 -34.37 25.93
N GLU A 617 -16.38 -35.57 26.12
CA GLU A 617 -15.26 -35.87 27.02
C GLU A 617 -14.01 -35.01 26.78
N GLN A 618 -13.77 -34.57 25.55
CA GLN A 618 -12.69 -33.64 25.22
C GLN A 618 -12.89 -32.26 25.86
N VAL A 619 -14.13 -31.80 26.02
CA VAL A 619 -14.46 -30.52 26.65
C VAL A 619 -14.10 -30.58 28.14
N LEU A 620 -14.53 -31.63 28.84
CA LEU A 620 -14.17 -31.85 30.25
C LEU A 620 -12.66 -32.09 30.42
N GLY A 621 -12.04 -32.83 29.50
CA GLY A 621 -10.60 -33.10 29.54
C GLY A 621 -9.76 -31.82 29.51
N ARG A 622 -10.22 -30.77 28.81
CA ARG A 622 -9.56 -29.45 28.81
C ARG A 622 -9.72 -28.69 30.12
N TRP A 623 -10.72 -29.01 30.92
CA TRP A 623 -11.00 -28.35 32.21
C TRP A 623 -10.34 -29.04 33.39
N ILE A 624 -9.96 -30.30 33.25
CA ILE A 624 -9.26 -31.06 34.28
C ILE A 624 -7.75 -30.80 34.16
N GLN A 625 -7.13 -30.46 35.28
CA GLN A 625 -5.69 -30.39 35.47
C GLN A 625 -5.21 -31.74 35.98
N ARG A 626 -4.39 -32.41 35.17
CA ARG A 626 -3.79 -33.72 35.51
C ARG A 626 -2.36 -33.61 36.01
N GLU A 627 -1.65 -32.58 35.57
CA GLU A 627 -0.25 -32.34 35.89
C GLU A 627 -0.09 -31.13 36.80
N PRO A 628 0.92 -31.14 37.69
CA PRO A 628 1.22 -30.01 38.54
C PRO A 628 1.69 -28.84 37.69
N VAL A 629 1.10 -27.66 37.92
CA VAL A 629 1.65 -26.41 37.37
C VAL A 629 2.78 -25.97 38.30
N LYS A 630 3.91 -25.58 37.71
CA LYS A 630 5.12 -25.17 38.46
C LYS A 630 4.75 -24.14 39.54
N GLY A 631 4.94 -24.52 40.81
CA GLY A 631 4.66 -23.67 41.98
C GLY A 631 3.29 -23.87 42.66
N GLU A 632 2.40 -24.71 42.12
CA GLU A 632 1.16 -25.07 42.81
C GLU A 632 1.30 -26.43 43.52
N THR A 633 1.13 -26.44 44.84
CA THR A 633 1.00 -27.67 45.64
C THR A 633 -0.49 -28.02 45.81
N GLY A 634 -0.83 -29.30 45.71
CA GLY A 634 -2.18 -29.79 46.02
C GLY A 634 -2.56 -31.08 45.27
N PRO A 635 -3.64 -31.74 45.70
CA PRO A 635 -4.04 -33.03 45.16
C PRO A 635 -4.46 -32.89 43.69
N LEU A 636 -3.88 -33.76 42.85
CA LEU A 636 -4.26 -33.94 41.45
C LEU A 636 -4.95 -35.31 41.30
N PRO A 637 -5.89 -35.44 40.36
CA PRO A 637 -6.36 -34.42 39.42
C PRO A 637 -7.36 -33.43 40.06
N ARG A 638 -7.52 -32.23 39.47
CA ARG A 638 -8.50 -31.21 39.91
C ARG A 638 -9.07 -30.38 38.75
N TRP A 639 -10.12 -29.61 38.97
CA TRP A 639 -10.55 -28.60 37.98
C TRP A 639 -9.52 -27.48 37.89
N LYS A 640 -9.24 -26.98 36.68
CA LYS A 640 -8.37 -25.80 36.49
C LYS A 640 -9.00 -24.59 37.18
N LYS A 641 -8.19 -23.81 37.89
CA LYS A 641 -8.62 -22.58 38.59
C LYS A 641 -9.46 -21.65 37.71
N LYS A 642 -8.99 -21.37 36.50
CA LYS A 642 -9.71 -20.54 35.50
C LYS A 642 -11.11 -21.05 35.11
N VAL A 643 -11.39 -22.34 35.28
CA VAL A 643 -12.72 -22.90 35.01
C VAL A 643 -13.65 -22.66 36.20
N LEU A 644 -13.13 -22.82 37.42
CA LEU A 644 -13.85 -22.49 38.65
C LEU A 644 -14.17 -21.00 38.71
N ASP A 645 -13.19 -20.13 38.46
CA ASP A 645 -13.38 -18.67 38.45
C ASP A 645 -14.50 -18.24 37.48
N ARG A 646 -14.61 -18.90 36.31
CA ARG A 646 -15.66 -18.61 35.33
C ARG A 646 -17.04 -19.13 35.74
N ALA A 647 -17.08 -20.29 36.37
CA ALA A 647 -18.32 -20.86 36.86
C ALA A 647 -18.88 -20.03 38.02
N GLU A 648 -18.01 -19.55 38.90
CA GLU A 648 -18.34 -18.67 40.03
C GLU A 648 -18.79 -17.28 39.56
N ALA A 649 -18.07 -16.67 38.60
CA ALA A 649 -18.47 -15.41 37.99
C ALA A 649 -19.80 -15.48 37.19
N GLY A 650 -20.29 -16.67 36.90
CA GLY A 650 -21.59 -16.91 36.28
C GLY A 650 -21.81 -16.12 34.98
N ILE A 651 -22.83 -15.25 34.98
CA ILE A 651 -23.29 -14.49 33.80
C ILE A 651 -22.73 -13.06 33.79
N GLU A 652 -21.75 -12.72 34.63
CA GLU A 652 -21.25 -11.35 34.67
C GLU A 652 -20.71 -10.90 33.30
N PRO A 653 -21.19 -9.76 32.76
CA PRO A 653 -20.84 -9.29 31.43
C PRO A 653 -19.45 -8.64 31.46
N GLY A 654 -18.43 -9.45 31.69
CA GLY A 654 -17.09 -8.93 31.92
C GLY A 654 -16.02 -10.00 31.99
N GLY A 655 -16.26 -11.18 31.38
CA GLY A 655 -15.29 -12.27 31.36
C GLY A 655 -13.87 -11.72 31.18
N GLN A 656 -13.00 -12.06 32.14
CA GLN A 656 -11.66 -11.54 32.44
C GLN A 656 -10.63 -11.53 31.28
N PHE A 657 -11.04 -11.54 30.02
CA PHE A 657 -10.20 -11.58 28.82
C PHE A 657 -10.19 -10.31 27.98
N THR A 658 -10.85 -9.22 28.38
CA THR A 658 -10.48 -7.91 27.84
C THR A 658 -9.64 -7.19 28.87
N ARG A 659 -8.37 -7.62 28.93
CA ARG A 659 -7.18 -6.83 29.26
C ARG A 659 -7.47 -5.70 30.26
N THR A 660 -7.05 -5.87 31.51
CA THR A 660 -6.47 -4.75 32.27
C THR A 660 -5.81 -3.83 31.26
N GLY A 661 -6.29 -2.58 31.17
CA GLY A 661 -5.97 -1.69 30.06
C GLY A 661 -4.47 -1.75 29.81
N VAL A 662 -4.02 -1.89 28.56
CA VAL A 662 -2.58 -2.08 28.27
C VAL A 662 -1.70 -0.96 28.89
N LEU A 663 -2.33 0.18 29.20
CA LEU A 663 -1.74 1.35 29.84
C LEU A 663 -1.98 1.42 31.37
N ALA A 664 -2.51 0.38 32.00
CA ALA A 664 -2.84 0.38 33.43
C ALA A 664 -1.60 0.56 34.31
N ASP A 665 -0.45 0.07 33.84
CA ASP A 665 0.86 0.26 34.48
C ASP A 665 1.42 1.69 34.24
N TYR A 666 0.73 2.54 33.46
CA TYR A 666 1.18 3.87 33.01
C TYR A 666 0.13 4.97 33.26
N PRO A 667 -0.26 5.25 34.52
CA PRO A 667 -1.29 6.23 34.84
C PRO A 667 -0.95 7.66 34.37
N GLU A 668 0.32 8.07 34.47
CA GLU A 668 0.79 9.40 34.02
C GLU A 668 0.66 9.59 32.50
N LEU A 669 0.92 8.53 31.74
CA LEU A 669 0.74 8.52 30.28
C LEU A 669 -0.74 8.64 29.92
N ILE A 670 -1.61 7.91 30.64
CA ILE A 670 -3.06 8.07 30.47
C ILE A 670 -3.44 9.53 30.73
N ALA A 671 -3.04 10.11 31.87
CA ALA A 671 -3.35 11.50 32.20
C ALA A 671 -2.88 12.49 31.12
N THR A 672 -1.68 12.28 30.57
CA THR A 672 -1.15 13.12 29.47
C THR A 672 -1.96 13.01 28.19
N ILE A 673 -2.34 11.79 27.79
CA ILE A 673 -3.22 11.56 26.63
C ILE A 673 -4.58 12.22 26.83
N LEU A 674 -5.18 12.08 28.02
CA LEU A 674 -6.50 12.66 28.33
C LEU A 674 -6.45 14.18 28.27
N ARG A 675 -5.44 14.79 28.89
CA ARG A 675 -5.21 16.24 28.87
C ARG A 675 -5.06 16.77 27.44
N HIS A 676 -4.35 16.06 26.56
CA HIS A 676 -4.27 16.47 25.15
C HIS A 676 -5.63 16.46 24.45
N PHE A 677 -6.47 15.46 24.71
CA PHE A 677 -7.81 15.43 24.13
C PHE A 677 -8.72 16.53 24.69
N GLU A 678 -8.61 16.84 25.97
CA GLU A 678 -9.34 17.94 26.60
C GLU A 678 -8.92 19.28 26.00
N ASN A 679 -7.62 19.56 25.90
CA ASN A 679 -7.08 20.78 25.29
C ASN A 679 -7.54 20.96 23.83
N LEU A 680 -7.49 19.89 23.01
CA LEU A 680 -7.97 19.95 21.63
C LEU A 680 -9.47 20.26 21.57
N ARG A 681 -10.26 19.73 22.50
CA ARG A 681 -11.69 19.99 22.56
C ARG A 681 -12.00 21.40 23.05
N GLU A 682 -11.27 21.91 24.02
CA GLU A 682 -11.35 23.29 24.49
C GLU A 682 -10.99 24.28 23.38
N ALA A 683 -10.01 23.94 22.54
CA ALA A 683 -9.65 24.70 21.34
C ALA A 683 -10.69 24.61 20.20
N GLY A 684 -11.77 23.84 20.37
CA GLY A 684 -12.81 23.64 19.36
C GLY A 684 -12.40 22.71 18.22
N ILE A 685 -11.29 21.97 18.35
CA ILE A 685 -10.79 21.06 17.32
C ILE A 685 -11.56 19.74 17.37
N SER A 686 -12.11 19.31 16.23
CA SER A 686 -12.83 18.04 16.15
C SER A 686 -11.86 16.86 16.22
N ILE A 687 -12.06 15.96 17.18
CA ILE A 687 -11.20 14.78 17.35
C ILE A 687 -11.85 13.59 16.64
N SER A 688 -11.23 13.12 15.55
CA SER A 688 -11.62 11.89 14.88
C SER A 688 -10.99 10.65 15.53
N VAL A 689 -11.49 9.44 15.22
CA VAL A 689 -10.86 8.19 15.72
C VAL A 689 -9.43 8.05 15.21
N VAL A 690 -9.17 8.50 13.98
CA VAL A 690 -7.84 8.43 13.34
C VAL A 690 -6.89 9.41 14.03
N THR A 691 -7.33 10.65 14.24
CA THR A 691 -6.56 11.68 14.99
C THR A 691 -6.28 11.22 16.42
N ALA A 692 -7.29 10.70 17.12
CA ALA A 692 -7.12 10.17 18.47
C ALA A 692 -6.13 9.00 18.51
N ARG A 693 -6.21 8.10 17.52
CA ARG A 693 -5.27 6.98 17.39
C ARG A 693 -3.84 7.47 17.16
N GLY A 694 -3.64 8.44 16.27
CA GLY A 694 -2.33 9.03 16.00
C GLY A 694 -1.71 9.64 17.24
N ILE A 695 -2.48 10.45 17.98
CA ILE A 695 -2.03 11.07 19.24
C ILE A 695 -1.67 10.00 20.27
N ILE A 696 -2.51 8.99 20.46
CA ILE A 696 -2.23 7.91 21.42
C ILE A 696 -0.97 7.14 21.03
N ILE A 697 -0.80 6.81 19.74
CA ILE A 697 0.39 6.09 19.27
C ILE A 697 1.65 6.93 19.53
N ALA A 698 1.65 8.20 19.12
CA ALA A 698 2.78 9.10 19.34
C ALA A 698 3.13 9.23 20.83
N MET A 699 2.13 9.37 21.70
CA MET A 699 2.34 9.47 23.15
C MET A 699 2.89 8.18 23.74
N ILE A 700 2.40 7.01 23.30
CA ILE A 700 2.92 5.72 23.74
C ILE A 700 4.36 5.53 23.22
N GLU A 701 4.64 5.80 21.95
CA GLU A 701 6.00 5.68 21.38
C GLU A 701 7.00 6.59 22.09
N HIS A 702 6.57 7.79 22.52
CA HIS A 702 7.44 8.74 23.20
C HIS A 702 7.69 8.38 24.66
N HIS A 703 6.65 8.01 25.42
CA HIS A 703 6.74 7.84 26.87
C HIS A 703 6.87 6.38 27.33
N ALA A 704 6.38 5.43 26.55
CA ALA A 704 6.33 4.00 26.90
C ALA A 704 6.40 3.10 25.65
N PRO A 705 7.44 3.21 24.81
CA PRO A 705 7.53 2.44 23.55
C PRO A 705 7.48 0.93 23.78
N GLU A 706 7.86 0.46 24.97
CA GLU A 706 7.78 -0.94 25.36
C GLU A 706 6.35 -1.49 25.37
N VAL A 707 5.33 -0.65 25.42
CA VAL A 707 3.92 -1.08 25.30
C VAL A 707 3.67 -1.76 23.95
N PHE A 708 4.31 -1.31 22.87
CA PHE A 708 4.18 -1.92 21.54
C PHE A 708 5.01 -3.18 21.36
N THR A 709 6.11 -3.33 22.12
CA THR A 709 6.99 -4.50 22.03
C THR A 709 6.66 -5.58 23.07
N ARG A 710 5.87 -5.26 24.09
CA ARG A 710 5.45 -6.22 25.13
C ARG A 710 4.55 -7.29 24.53
N VAL A 711 5.09 -8.49 24.45
CA VAL A 711 4.38 -9.70 24.02
C VAL A 711 3.48 -10.18 25.17
N ALA A 712 2.17 -10.27 24.92
CA ALA A 712 1.22 -10.83 25.87
C ALA A 712 1.43 -12.36 26.03
N LYS A 713 0.81 -12.96 27.05
CA LYS A 713 0.92 -14.42 27.32
C LYS A 713 0.49 -15.31 26.14
N ASP A 714 -0.24 -14.77 25.17
CA ASP A 714 -0.70 -15.45 23.96
C ASP A 714 0.22 -15.22 22.75
N GLY A 715 1.36 -14.55 22.91
CA GLY A 715 2.29 -14.22 21.82
C GLY A 715 1.90 -12.96 21.04
N SER A 716 0.77 -12.33 21.33
CA SER A 716 0.35 -11.12 20.61
C SER A 716 0.99 -9.86 21.19
N VAL A 717 1.40 -8.94 20.32
CA VAL A 717 1.79 -7.57 20.70
C VAL A 717 0.58 -6.63 20.74
N PHE A 718 0.68 -5.56 21.52
CA PHE A 718 -0.36 -4.55 21.53
C PHE A 718 -0.44 -3.84 20.18
N ARG A 719 -1.67 -3.70 19.67
CA ARG A 719 -1.97 -2.86 18.51
C ARG A 719 -3.02 -1.85 18.93
N CYS A 720 -2.71 -0.55 18.80
CA CYS A 720 -3.63 0.54 19.06
C CYS A 720 -4.68 0.63 17.94
N CYS A 721 -5.61 -0.32 17.89
CA CYS A 721 -6.65 -0.37 16.86
C CYS A 721 -7.81 0.57 17.18
N ASP A 722 -8.57 0.98 16.18
CA ASP A 722 -9.73 1.87 16.32
C ASP A 722 -10.76 1.37 17.36
N SER A 723 -10.94 0.05 17.46
CA SER A 723 -11.86 -0.55 18.44
C SER A 723 -11.38 -0.38 19.88
N TRP A 724 -10.07 -0.39 20.08
CA TRP A 724 -9.44 -0.13 21.37
C TRP A 724 -9.51 1.35 21.71
N VAL A 725 -9.18 2.25 20.76
CA VAL A 725 -9.27 3.72 20.94
C VAL A 725 -10.67 4.15 21.38
N LYS A 726 -11.72 3.62 20.74
CA LYS A 726 -13.12 3.91 21.13
C LYS A 726 -13.45 3.44 22.55
N LYS A 727 -12.92 2.29 22.98
CA LYS A 727 -13.10 1.78 24.34
C LYS A 727 -12.33 2.64 25.34
N PHE A 728 -11.11 3.03 25.01
CA PHE A 728 -10.28 3.91 25.83
C PHE A 728 -10.95 5.27 26.07
N LEU A 729 -11.43 5.94 25.02
CA LEU A 729 -12.13 7.22 25.14
C LEU A 729 -13.44 7.11 25.93
N ARG A 730 -14.19 6.01 25.74
CA ARG A 730 -15.42 5.76 26.50
C ARG A 730 -15.14 5.51 27.98
N ALA A 731 -14.10 4.73 28.29
CA ALA A 731 -13.76 4.38 29.66
C ALA A 731 -13.26 5.58 30.45
N ASN A 732 -12.39 6.39 29.85
CA ASN A 732 -11.68 7.45 30.57
C ASN A 732 -12.36 8.82 30.49
N LEU A 733 -12.94 9.19 29.34
CA LEU A 733 -13.57 10.50 29.14
C LEU A 733 -15.10 10.43 29.10
N ARG A 734 -15.69 9.21 29.17
CA ARG A 734 -17.11 8.96 28.86
C ARG A 734 -17.53 9.44 27.48
N TRP A 735 -16.55 9.64 26.58
CA TRP A 735 -16.82 10.09 25.23
C TRP A 735 -17.28 8.91 24.38
N VAL A 736 -18.40 9.10 23.71
CA VAL A 736 -18.85 8.20 22.66
C VAL A 736 -18.52 8.88 21.35
N MET A 737 -17.57 8.31 20.60
CA MET A 737 -17.30 8.74 19.24
C MET A 737 -18.57 8.54 18.42
N ARG A 738 -19.27 9.64 18.19
CA ARG A 738 -20.39 9.68 17.25
C ARG A 738 -19.77 9.81 15.87
N SER A 739 -20.24 9.03 14.90
CA SER A 739 -20.14 9.52 13.52
C SER A 739 -20.81 10.89 13.53
N SER A 740 -20.20 11.88 12.89
CA SER A 740 -20.84 13.17 12.63
C SER A 740 -22.23 12.89 12.03
N THR A 741 -23.27 13.00 12.85
CA THR A 741 -24.64 12.90 12.39
C THR A 741 -25.02 14.28 11.91
N ARG A 742 -25.42 14.43 10.63
CA ARG A 742 -25.92 15.68 10.05
C ARG A 742 -27.06 16.34 10.86
N ALA A 743 -27.69 15.60 11.78
CA ALA A 743 -28.89 16.02 12.51
C ALA A 743 -28.64 16.74 13.86
N ALA A 744 -27.41 17.02 14.28
CA ALA A 744 -27.17 17.61 15.61
C ALA A 744 -26.02 18.63 15.62
N GLN A 745 -26.14 19.69 14.83
CA GLN A 745 -25.57 20.98 15.19
C GLN A 745 -26.65 22.02 14.93
N LYS A 746 -27.14 22.66 15.99
CA LYS A 746 -27.70 24.00 15.84
C LYS A 746 -26.54 24.81 15.26
N ILE A 747 -26.61 25.10 13.96
CA ILE A 747 -25.68 25.95 13.25
C ILE A 747 -25.69 27.29 13.99
N PRO A 748 -24.59 27.72 14.64
CA PRO A 748 -24.51 29.08 15.18
C PRO A 748 -24.90 30.07 14.07
N LEU A 749 -25.65 31.12 14.39
CA LEU A 749 -26.02 32.14 13.40
C LEU A 749 -24.81 32.75 12.67
N ASN A 750 -23.62 32.69 13.28
CA ASN A 750 -22.34 33.14 12.71
C ASN A 750 -21.46 32.01 12.14
N THR A 751 -22.04 30.91 11.65
CA THR A 751 -21.25 29.76 11.15
C THR A 751 -20.35 30.13 9.98
N GLU A 752 -20.81 30.97 9.06
CA GLU A 752 -19.97 31.45 7.95
C GLU A 752 -18.75 32.22 8.46
N GLU A 753 -18.92 33.04 9.51
CA GLU A 753 -17.85 33.82 10.10
C GLU A 753 -16.84 32.95 10.85
N GLN A 754 -17.30 31.90 11.54
CA GLN A 754 -16.42 30.91 12.17
C GLN A 754 -15.65 30.07 11.16
N ILE A 755 -16.29 29.65 10.07
CA ILE A 755 -15.63 28.94 8.96
C ILE A 755 -14.59 29.85 8.31
N ARG A 756 -14.94 31.11 8.04
CA ARG A 756 -14.03 32.13 7.50
C ARG A 756 -12.85 32.38 8.43
N HIS A 757 -13.06 32.52 9.73
CA HIS A 757 -11.96 32.67 10.71
C HIS A 757 -11.07 31.43 10.79
N SER A 758 -11.64 30.22 10.75
CA SER A 758 -10.86 28.99 10.74
C SER A 758 -10.02 28.87 9.46
N PHE A 759 -10.60 29.21 8.31
CA PHE A 759 -9.92 29.25 7.02
C PHE A 759 -8.79 30.28 7.01
N LEU A 760 -9.05 31.51 7.46
CA LEU A 760 -8.04 32.57 7.55
C LEU A 760 -6.90 32.20 8.51
N ARG A 761 -7.20 31.53 9.64
CA ARG A 761 -6.13 31.00 10.51
C ARG A 761 -5.27 29.99 9.76
N HIS A 762 -5.86 29.04 9.04
CA HIS A 762 -5.09 28.06 8.28
C HIS A 762 -4.24 28.72 7.19
N VAL A 763 -4.81 29.64 6.41
CA VAL A 763 -4.10 30.34 5.33
C VAL A 763 -2.97 31.24 5.85
N LEU A 764 -3.09 31.82 7.05
CA LEU A 764 -2.05 32.66 7.66
C LEU A 764 -0.98 31.88 8.44
N THR A 765 -1.13 30.55 8.57
CA THR A 765 -0.10 29.68 9.16
C THR A 765 0.75 28.98 8.10
N PHE A 766 0.42 29.18 6.82
CA PHE A 766 1.23 28.88 5.64
C PHE A 766 1.73 30.20 5.05
#